data_AF-Q6CK26-F1
#
_entry.id   AF-Q6CK26-F1
#
_cell.length_a   1.000
_cell.length_b   1.000
_cell.length_c   1.000
_cell.angle_alpha   90.00
_cell.angle_beta   90.00
_cell.angle_gamma   90.00
#
_symmetry.space_group_name_H-M   'P 1'
#
loop_
_entity.id
_entity.type
_entity.pdbx_description
1 polymer ?
#
loop_
_entity_poly.entity_id
_entity_poly.type
_entity_poly.pdbx_seq_one_letter_code
_entity_poly.pdbx_strand_id
1 'polypeptide(L)'
;MSLLWGSKKKPGSRPGSVVLTDQNGSAIFDELPGSKKQIDDNPRIMETQFGESLGLRTNSLRKILANETAGLGFPDLVHVAHYDKSRKDEVGEYHYITGIDCSSEAMPIGYLSTLRLRQNWASETISTFCCYNLFSKVDLRIKFETEKSFQVSAIDCSTGNLHVPMTETLWKETFLSGIIRALIFNKDREWKLPGMVELPIGIDNGIASAQSIIKSFCEFIPRYKETGLDLSRNPTVSPLHNYLVESLLSFLAVTPRLHHYCISILEELTESDAKNGVLYQMVKCKVAFHSNNSDLLTASSINSLLNSYFKNVNKLKKSQLIMLTDLLNLQIEFLMKKEDYELALPVALYATQLVPDSFQSWYYLADCYIHKKEYDSALLAINSIPKLMILDPSKDAYWSIGLDKLYYKKPQGQGAESTLNSHEYNYALTKLRPVKERDMNDITFGKIIMPANSYGCIRNIYDTACAQIGPVYGPRSTNLIDFVSNEEIGAVAYTALLERNSLKNKIPWYMGQMYRLLMKIVNFLGWNGLLELRSSIFVMESEHVDYQNKTNPLLRQKRMCEKWLDTLFMEVYQDLKVSLNSPALKDSKSSGLEWELLGLLLVKTANWNEAVACLRTSIMARFDIIAADTLLDLYLFGPENFPLTTDEVLSILLGNCSYHSRFYDTCQWLNLQVLYKLNEELGTETLRNRIYAHPLAERGIVTLIDKALDWIQQFA
;
A
#
# COMPACT_ATOMS: atom_id res chain seq x y z
N MET A 1 54.40 44.45 28.94
CA MET A 1 55.11 44.91 27.73
C MET A 1 54.69 44.01 26.57
N SER A 2 54.18 44.62 25.49
CA SER A 2 54.45 44.30 24.07
C SER A 2 55.10 42.95 23.72
N LEU A 3 54.84 42.24 22.62
CA LEU A 3 54.13 42.45 21.35
C LEU A 3 54.46 41.18 20.50
N LEU A 4 53.58 40.85 19.54
CA LEU A 4 53.84 40.18 18.24
C LEU A 4 54.24 38.69 18.23
N TRP A 5 53.37 37.75 17.81
CA TRP A 5 52.96 37.36 16.44
C TRP A 5 54.04 36.76 15.52
N GLY A 6 53.77 35.51 15.08
CA GLY A 6 53.93 35.13 13.67
C GLY A 6 54.61 33.79 13.36
N SER A 7 53.82 32.73 13.10
CA SER A 7 53.96 31.79 11.96
C SER A 7 53.42 30.38 12.29
N LYS A 8 52.25 30.03 11.75
CA LYS A 8 51.87 28.63 11.50
C LYS A 8 51.28 28.51 10.09
N LYS A 9 51.86 27.57 9.32
CA LYS A 9 51.52 27.18 7.95
C LYS A 9 50.08 26.64 7.85
N LYS A 10 49.38 27.01 6.77
CA LYS A 10 48.09 26.43 6.33
C LYS A 10 48.27 25.04 5.70
N PRO A 11 47.32 24.10 5.89
CA PRO A 11 47.12 22.97 4.98
C PRO A 11 45.85 23.14 4.13
N GLY A 12 46.00 22.89 2.82
CA GLY A 12 45.04 22.26 1.89
C GLY A 12 43.59 22.77 1.79
N SER A 13 43.28 23.46 0.70
CA SER A 13 41.92 23.74 0.21
C SER A 13 41.16 22.45 -0.17
N ARG A 14 39.97 22.25 0.40
CA ARG A 14 38.95 21.31 -0.09
C ARG A 14 38.39 21.81 -1.44
N PRO A 15 37.97 20.94 -2.37
CA PRO A 15 37.26 21.37 -3.57
C PRO A 15 35.93 22.01 -3.15
N GLY A 16 35.67 23.21 -3.67
CA GLY A 16 34.49 24.01 -3.33
C GLY A 16 33.19 23.34 -3.78
N SER A 17 32.22 23.29 -2.87
CA SER A 17 30.82 23.01 -3.18
C SER A 17 30.29 24.07 -4.15
N VAL A 18 29.81 23.63 -5.32
CA VAL A 18 29.08 24.52 -6.25
C VAL A 18 27.76 24.88 -5.59
N VAL A 19 27.61 26.15 -5.20
CA VAL A 19 26.34 26.71 -4.73
C VAL A 19 25.47 26.96 -5.95
N LEU A 20 24.42 26.16 -6.13
CA LEU A 20 23.41 26.41 -7.16
C LEU A 20 22.61 27.64 -6.78
N THR A 21 22.51 28.57 -7.72
CA THR A 21 21.73 29.80 -7.62
C THR A 21 20.64 29.81 -8.68
N ASP A 22 19.50 30.43 -8.38
CA ASP A 22 18.48 30.70 -9.40
C ASP A 22 18.94 31.79 -10.38
N GLN A 23 18.12 32.11 -11.40
CA GLN A 23 18.45 33.13 -12.42
C GLN A 23 18.71 34.54 -11.83
N ASN A 24 18.44 34.74 -10.53
CA ASN A 24 18.63 35.99 -9.81
C ASN A 24 19.77 35.93 -8.76
N GLY A 25 20.51 34.82 -8.66
CA GLY A 25 21.68 34.70 -7.78
C GLY A 25 21.37 34.32 -6.32
N SER A 26 20.19 33.78 -6.00
CA SER A 26 19.84 33.34 -4.64
C SER A 26 20.28 31.90 -4.36
N ALA A 27 20.91 31.63 -3.21
CA ALA A 27 21.27 30.27 -2.77
C ALA A 27 20.01 29.46 -2.36
N ILE A 28 19.96 28.18 -2.75
CA ILE A 28 18.75 27.33 -2.67
C ILE A 28 18.46 26.79 -1.25
N PHE A 29 19.42 26.80 -0.32
CA PHE A 29 19.21 26.35 1.06
C PHE A 29 19.89 27.26 2.10
N ASP A 30 19.15 28.28 2.50
CA ASP A 30 19.20 28.83 3.86
C ASP A 30 17.74 28.92 4.34
N GLU A 31 17.52 28.80 5.65
CA GLU A 31 16.25 29.18 6.29
C GLU A 31 15.78 30.51 5.68
N LEU A 32 14.64 30.51 4.99
CA LEU A 32 14.11 31.67 4.27
C LEU A 32 14.09 32.92 5.19
N PRO A 33 14.95 33.94 4.95
CA PRO A 33 14.83 35.22 5.63
C PRO A 33 13.61 35.91 5.04
N GLY A 34 12.52 35.95 5.83
CA GLY A 34 11.25 36.56 5.42
C GLY A 34 10.09 35.59 5.21
N SER A 35 10.07 34.44 5.92
CA SER A 35 8.90 33.56 5.93
C SER A 35 7.65 34.32 6.39
N LYS A 36 6.80 34.71 5.42
CA LYS A 36 5.37 34.83 5.69
C LYS A 36 4.99 33.52 6.36
N LYS A 37 4.58 33.60 7.64
CA LYS A 37 4.32 32.46 8.51
C LYS A 37 3.78 31.27 7.68
N GLN A 38 4.45 30.12 7.67
CA GLN A 38 3.97 28.94 6.94
C GLN A 38 2.60 28.52 7.49
N ILE A 39 1.70 28.08 6.60
CA ILE A 39 0.36 27.58 6.95
C ILE A 39 0.53 26.18 7.55
N ASP A 40 -0.28 25.82 8.54
CA ASP A 40 -0.40 24.43 8.95
C ASP A 40 -1.30 23.72 7.93
N ASP A 41 -0.68 22.97 7.04
CA ASP A 41 -1.38 22.29 5.93
C ASP A 41 -2.01 20.96 6.39
N ASN A 42 -1.90 20.58 7.67
CA ASN A 42 -2.48 19.34 8.17
C ASN A 42 -4.02 19.40 8.16
N PRO A 43 -4.69 18.27 7.88
CA PRO A 43 -6.13 18.15 8.02
C PRO A 43 -6.55 18.20 9.48
N ARG A 44 -7.80 18.59 9.73
CA ARG A 44 -8.36 18.76 11.08
C ARG A 44 -9.77 18.23 11.15
N ILE A 45 -9.99 17.24 12.00
CA ILE A 45 -11.30 16.70 12.31
C ILE A 45 -11.80 17.34 13.59
N MET A 46 -12.96 17.98 13.54
CA MET A 46 -13.59 18.58 14.71
C MET A 46 -14.33 17.52 15.53
N GLU A 47 -14.04 17.43 16.83
CA GLU A 47 -14.79 16.57 17.75
C GLU A 47 -16.20 17.13 18.01
N THR A 48 -17.18 16.22 18.06
CA THR A 48 -18.55 16.55 18.49
C THR A 48 -18.62 16.73 19.99
N GLN A 49 -17.97 15.83 20.73
CA GLN A 49 -17.78 15.90 22.17
C GLN A 49 -16.28 15.85 22.47
N PHE A 50 -15.83 16.75 23.34
CA PHE A 50 -14.43 16.81 23.74
C PHE A 50 -13.92 15.45 24.27
N GLY A 51 -12.81 14.98 23.70
CA GLY A 51 -12.15 13.72 24.06
C GLY A 51 -12.78 12.45 23.46
N GLU A 52 -13.80 12.58 22.60
CA GLU A 52 -14.45 11.43 21.98
C GLU A 52 -13.49 10.58 21.14
N SER A 53 -12.53 11.19 20.44
CA SER A 53 -11.57 10.48 19.59
C SER A 53 -10.68 9.51 20.37
N LEU A 54 -10.14 9.95 21.51
CA LEU A 54 -9.32 9.13 22.41
C LEU A 54 -10.16 8.02 23.07
N GLY A 55 -11.41 8.33 23.44
CA GLY A 55 -12.36 7.35 23.98
C GLY A 55 -12.70 6.26 22.94
N LEU A 56 -13.06 6.68 21.73
CA LEU A 56 -13.35 5.80 20.60
C LEU A 56 -12.17 4.91 20.24
N ARG A 57 -10.95 5.46 20.19
CA ARG A 57 -9.72 4.67 19.97
C ARG A 57 -9.55 3.57 21.01
N THR A 58 -9.67 3.92 22.29
CA THR A 58 -9.51 2.97 23.41
C THR A 58 -10.55 1.85 23.33
N ASN A 59 -11.82 2.21 23.13
CA ASN A 59 -12.92 1.26 23.07
C ASN A 59 -12.83 0.36 21.83
N SER A 60 -12.43 0.92 20.68
CA SER A 60 -12.26 0.19 19.43
C SER A 60 -11.12 -0.82 19.50
N LEU A 61 -9.95 -0.42 20.03
CA LEU A 61 -8.81 -1.32 20.24
C LEU A 61 -9.18 -2.49 21.16
N ARG A 62 -9.86 -2.19 22.28
CA ARG A 62 -10.33 -3.24 23.20
C ARG A 62 -11.28 -4.22 22.51
N LYS A 63 -12.23 -3.72 21.71
CA LYS A 63 -13.21 -4.53 20.98
C LYS A 63 -12.54 -5.47 19.98
N ILE A 64 -11.63 -4.97 19.14
CA ILE A 64 -10.97 -5.80 18.13
C ILE A 64 -9.98 -6.80 18.76
N LEU A 65 -9.36 -6.46 19.90
CA LEU A 65 -8.50 -7.37 20.65
C LEU A 65 -9.28 -8.51 21.29
N ALA A 66 -10.45 -8.22 21.89
CA ALA A 66 -11.32 -9.24 22.47
C ALA A 66 -11.78 -10.29 21.43
N ASN A 67 -11.82 -9.91 20.16
CA ASN A 67 -12.18 -10.77 19.05
C ASN A 67 -10.97 -11.39 18.32
N GLU A 68 -9.74 -11.17 18.81
CA GLU A 68 -8.49 -11.60 18.14
C GLU A 68 -8.33 -11.08 16.69
N THR A 69 -8.93 -9.92 16.39
CA THR A 69 -8.97 -9.29 15.05
C THR A 69 -8.21 -7.97 14.99
N ALA A 70 -7.32 -7.73 15.95
CA ALA A 70 -6.61 -6.45 16.05
C ALA A 70 -5.65 -6.20 14.86
N GLY A 71 -5.09 -7.25 14.27
CA GLY A 71 -4.15 -7.15 13.14
C GLY A 71 -3.06 -6.09 13.39
N LEU A 72 -2.99 -5.12 12.48
CA LEU A 72 -2.05 -3.98 12.53
C LEU A 72 -2.47 -2.85 13.48
N GLY A 73 -3.73 -2.85 13.95
CA GLY A 73 -4.34 -1.78 14.73
C GLY A 73 -4.80 -0.59 13.89
N PHE A 74 -5.08 0.53 14.56
CA PHE A 74 -5.46 1.79 13.92
C PHE A 74 -4.24 2.60 13.52
N PRO A 75 -4.37 3.54 12.55
CA PRO A 75 -3.33 4.52 12.29
C PRO A 75 -3.04 5.34 13.56
N ASP A 76 -1.88 5.99 13.59
CA ASP A 76 -1.51 6.82 14.72
C ASP A 76 -2.44 8.05 14.76
N LEU A 77 -2.68 8.57 15.96
CA LEU A 77 -3.67 9.63 16.20
C LEU A 77 -2.97 10.83 16.84
N VAL A 78 -3.22 12.02 16.32
CA VAL A 78 -2.83 13.27 16.97
C VAL A 78 -4.10 13.99 17.38
N HIS A 79 -4.28 14.17 18.68
CA HIS A 79 -5.38 14.95 19.27
C HIS A 79 -4.83 16.27 19.79
N VAL A 80 -5.60 17.34 19.67
CA VAL A 80 -5.27 18.65 20.23
C VAL A 80 -6.47 19.20 20.97
N ALA A 81 -6.26 19.47 22.25
CA ALA A 81 -7.23 20.03 23.17
C ALA A 81 -6.97 21.51 23.39
N HIS A 82 -8.06 22.28 23.34
CA HIS A 82 -8.04 23.73 23.34
C HIS A 82 -9.12 24.26 24.26
N TYR A 83 -8.82 25.33 25.00
CA TYR A 83 -9.82 26.00 25.84
C TYR A 83 -10.38 27.23 25.12
N ASP A 84 -11.67 27.21 24.79
CA ASP A 84 -12.36 28.39 24.26
C ASP A 84 -12.78 29.31 25.40
N LYS A 85 -11.96 30.34 25.65
CA LYS A 85 -12.23 31.38 26.66
C LYS A 85 -13.57 32.10 26.48
N SER A 86 -14.07 32.20 25.25
CA SER A 86 -15.32 32.92 24.97
C SER A 86 -16.55 32.14 25.47
N ARG A 87 -16.51 30.82 25.33
CA ARG A 87 -17.60 29.90 25.71
C ARG A 87 -17.36 29.17 27.02
N LYS A 88 -16.14 29.23 27.54
CA LYS A 88 -15.67 28.50 28.72
C LYS A 88 -15.81 26.99 28.55
N ASP A 89 -15.50 26.51 27.37
CA ASP A 89 -15.66 25.10 26.98
C ASP A 89 -14.35 24.56 26.35
N GLU A 90 -14.19 23.24 26.39
CA GLU A 90 -13.05 22.55 25.79
C GLU A 90 -13.41 22.09 24.37
N VAL A 91 -12.55 22.42 23.41
CA VAL A 91 -12.70 22.04 22.01
C VAL A 91 -11.56 21.11 21.63
N GLY A 92 -11.89 19.99 21.02
CA GLY A 92 -10.92 19.02 20.53
C GLY A 92 -10.91 18.97 19.01
N GLU A 93 -9.71 18.87 18.46
CA GLU A 93 -9.47 18.55 17.06
C GLU A 93 -8.49 17.38 16.97
N TYR A 94 -8.56 16.59 15.90
CA TYR A 94 -7.62 15.50 15.68
C TYR A 94 -7.38 15.19 14.21
N HIS A 95 -6.34 14.43 13.93
CA HIS A 95 -6.09 13.83 12.63
C HIS A 95 -5.32 12.52 12.75
N TYR A 96 -5.43 11.70 11.70
CA TYR A 96 -4.70 10.44 11.61
C TYR A 96 -3.39 10.64 10.88
N ILE A 97 -2.36 9.90 11.31
CA ILE A 97 -1.02 9.99 10.73
C ILE A 97 -0.33 8.62 10.70
N THR A 98 0.57 8.41 9.75
CA THR A 98 1.50 7.29 9.70
C THR A 98 2.91 7.79 9.35
N GLY A 99 3.93 7.02 9.74
CA GLY A 99 5.32 7.28 9.37
C GLY A 99 6.13 8.13 10.35
N ILE A 100 5.56 8.54 11.49
CA ILE A 100 6.34 9.17 12.58
C ILE A 100 7.27 8.13 13.22
N ASP A 101 8.55 8.44 13.29
CA ASP A 101 9.54 7.60 13.97
C ASP A 101 9.26 7.54 15.48
N CYS A 102 8.82 6.39 15.97
CA CYS A 102 8.55 6.14 17.38
C CYS A 102 9.66 5.31 18.06
N SER A 103 10.92 5.46 17.64
CA SER A 103 12.09 4.86 18.32
C SER A 103 12.39 5.51 19.68
N SER A 104 11.93 6.75 19.87
CA SER A 104 11.93 7.49 21.13
C SER A 104 10.80 8.52 21.11
N GLU A 105 10.63 9.26 22.21
CA GLU A 105 9.69 10.38 22.31
C GLU A 105 10.07 11.59 21.45
N ALA A 106 11.31 11.67 20.95
CA ALA A 106 11.87 12.88 20.34
C ALA A 106 11.14 13.32 19.06
N MET A 107 10.91 12.41 18.10
CA MET A 107 10.25 12.75 16.84
C MET A 107 8.75 13.01 16.99
N PRO A 108 7.98 12.24 17.79
CA PRO A 108 6.61 12.61 18.14
C PRO A 108 6.55 14.00 18.79
N ILE A 109 7.42 14.30 19.76
CA ILE A 109 7.47 15.62 20.40
C ILE A 109 7.84 16.71 19.40
N GLY A 110 8.80 16.46 18.51
CA GLY A 110 9.18 17.40 17.44
C GLY A 110 8.02 17.72 16.51
N TYR A 111 7.22 16.71 16.15
CA TYR A 111 5.99 16.89 15.37
C TYR A 111 4.96 17.74 16.13
N LEU A 112 4.68 17.41 17.40
CA LEU A 112 3.74 18.17 18.24
C LEU A 112 4.20 19.62 18.48
N SER A 113 5.51 19.84 18.67
CA SER A 113 6.12 21.18 18.79
C SER A 113 5.92 21.97 17.50
N THR A 114 6.17 21.36 16.33
CA THR A 114 5.96 21.97 15.02
C THR A 114 4.49 22.34 14.80
N LEU A 115 3.56 21.44 15.14
CA LEU A 115 2.12 21.69 15.06
C LEU A 115 1.74 22.93 15.89
N ARG A 116 2.22 23.00 17.13
CA ARG A 116 1.96 24.13 18.03
C ARG A 116 2.57 25.44 17.53
N LEU A 117 3.79 25.43 16.98
CA LEU A 117 4.46 26.62 16.44
C LEU A 117 3.73 27.21 15.23
N ARG A 118 3.13 26.36 14.40
CA ARG A 118 2.36 26.80 13.23
C ARG A 118 1.00 27.40 13.62
N GLN A 119 0.47 27.02 14.78
CA GLN A 119 -0.74 27.58 15.35
C GLN A 119 -0.46 28.96 15.97
N ASN A 120 -1.26 29.97 15.59
CA ASN A 120 -1.05 31.36 16.00
C ASN A 120 -1.28 31.63 17.51
N TRP A 121 -1.67 30.62 18.30
CA TRP A 121 -2.30 30.78 19.61
C TRP A 121 -1.79 29.78 20.65
N ALA A 122 -0.50 29.41 20.51
CA ALA A 122 0.26 28.42 21.26
C ALA A 122 0.27 28.50 22.81
N SER A 123 -0.38 29.45 23.48
CA SER A 123 -0.18 29.64 24.92
C SER A 123 -0.92 28.62 25.82
N GLU A 124 -1.99 27.95 25.35
CA GLU A 124 -2.85 27.07 26.19
C GLU A 124 -3.38 25.84 25.42
N THR A 125 -2.50 25.07 24.76
CA THR A 125 -2.89 23.88 23.98
C THR A 125 -2.27 22.63 24.56
N ILE A 126 -3.03 21.54 24.69
CA ILE A 126 -2.53 20.23 25.08
C ILE A 126 -2.64 19.31 23.87
N SER A 127 -1.53 18.74 23.41
CA SER A 127 -1.56 17.78 22.29
C SER A 127 -1.28 16.38 22.79
N THR A 128 -1.95 15.37 22.23
CA THR A 128 -1.70 13.96 22.54
C THR A 128 -1.41 13.19 21.26
N PHE A 129 -0.22 12.59 21.17
CA PHE A 129 0.10 11.63 20.12
C PHE A 129 -0.16 10.21 20.62
N CYS A 130 -0.78 9.36 19.79
CA CYS A 130 -1.03 7.96 20.11
C CYS A 130 -0.49 7.03 19.01
N CYS A 131 0.26 6.01 19.41
CA CYS A 131 0.81 4.99 18.51
C CYS A 131 0.54 3.59 19.05
N TYR A 132 -0.05 2.72 18.23
CA TYR A 132 -0.36 1.36 18.67
C TYR A 132 0.87 0.45 18.51
N ASN A 133 1.20 -0.31 19.54
CA ASN A 133 2.20 -1.36 19.49
C ASN A 133 1.49 -2.71 19.28
N LEU A 134 1.72 -3.32 18.12
CA LEU A 134 1.08 -4.57 17.73
C LEU A 134 1.70 -5.80 18.41
N PHE A 135 2.90 -5.70 18.98
CA PHE A 135 3.59 -6.82 19.61
C PHE A 135 3.07 -7.02 21.05
N SER A 136 3.23 -5.98 21.89
CA SER A 136 2.77 -6.01 23.29
C SER A 136 1.29 -5.61 23.47
N LYS A 137 0.59 -5.27 22.37
CA LYS A 137 -0.83 -4.85 22.38
C LYS A 137 -1.10 -3.65 23.30
N VAL A 138 -0.17 -2.68 23.30
CA VAL A 138 -0.27 -1.44 24.07
C VAL A 138 -0.45 -0.23 23.17
N ASP A 139 -1.09 0.84 23.66
CA ASP A 139 -1.23 2.13 22.98
C ASP A 139 -0.31 3.13 23.67
N LEU A 140 0.80 3.48 23.02
CA LEU A 140 1.70 4.56 23.46
C LEU A 140 0.93 5.88 23.38
N ARG A 141 0.99 6.70 24.42
CA ARG A 141 0.45 8.06 24.46
C ARG A 141 1.48 9.04 24.97
N ILE A 142 1.70 10.09 24.17
CA ILE A 142 2.58 11.20 24.54
C ILE A 142 1.70 12.44 24.67
N LYS A 143 1.42 12.85 25.91
CA LYS A 143 0.72 14.09 26.24
C LYS A 143 1.75 15.20 26.32
N PHE A 144 1.65 16.18 25.43
CA PHE A 144 2.60 17.28 25.27
C PHE A 144 1.94 18.60 25.62
N GLU A 145 2.54 19.33 26.55
CA GLU A 145 2.15 20.70 26.89
C GLU A 145 3.25 21.69 26.49
N THR A 146 4.51 21.34 26.72
CA THR A 146 5.71 22.07 26.26
C THR A 146 6.88 21.09 26.11
N GLU A 147 7.98 21.50 25.49
CA GLU A 147 9.21 20.67 25.41
C GLU A 147 9.77 20.29 26.78
N LYS A 148 9.43 21.05 27.84
CA LYS A 148 9.81 20.77 29.23
C LYS A 148 8.71 20.06 30.05
N SER A 149 7.48 20.03 29.54
CA SER A 149 6.30 19.47 30.21
C SER A 149 5.58 18.54 29.25
N PHE A 150 5.96 17.27 29.30
CA PHE A 150 5.29 16.20 28.59
C PHE A 150 5.24 14.94 29.44
N GLN A 151 4.26 14.09 29.17
CA GLN A 151 4.07 12.81 29.83
C GLN A 151 4.00 11.71 28.76
N VAL A 152 4.82 10.68 28.95
CA VAL A 152 4.77 9.45 28.17
C VAL A 152 4.10 8.37 29.01
N SER A 153 3.09 7.71 28.44
CA SER A 153 2.44 6.55 29.05
C SER A 153 2.17 5.48 27.99
N ALA A 154 2.11 4.22 28.40
CA ALA A 154 1.60 3.15 27.57
C ALA A 154 0.38 2.52 28.25
N ILE A 155 -0.66 2.28 27.44
CA ILE A 155 -1.93 1.73 27.91
C ILE A 155 -2.07 0.31 27.39
N ASP A 156 -2.17 -0.66 28.28
CA ASP A 156 -2.56 -2.02 27.90
C ASP A 156 -4.00 -1.99 27.37
N CYS A 157 -4.17 -2.29 26.09
CA CYS A 157 -5.47 -2.21 25.43
C CYS A 157 -6.44 -3.33 25.86
N SER A 158 -5.92 -4.42 26.43
CA SER A 158 -6.72 -5.55 26.93
C SER A 158 -7.24 -5.28 28.33
N THR A 159 -6.35 -4.90 29.26
CA THR A 159 -6.69 -4.70 30.67
C THR A 159 -7.10 -3.26 31.00
N GLY A 160 -6.72 -2.29 30.17
CA GLY A 160 -6.86 -0.86 30.45
C GLY A 160 -5.84 -0.32 31.45
N ASN A 161 -4.80 -1.09 31.80
CA ASN A 161 -3.77 -0.65 32.72
C ASN A 161 -2.99 0.54 32.14
N LEU A 162 -2.99 1.68 32.86
CA LEU A 162 -2.36 2.94 32.48
C LEU A 162 -0.88 3.05 32.91
N HIS A 163 -0.38 2.10 33.69
CA HIS A 163 0.95 2.15 34.31
C HIS A 163 1.95 1.18 33.66
N VAL A 164 1.95 1.08 32.33
CA VAL A 164 2.98 0.31 31.62
C VAL A 164 4.20 1.22 31.37
N PRO A 165 5.38 0.91 31.93
CA PRO A 165 6.58 1.71 31.72
C PRO A 165 7.14 1.51 30.31
N MET A 166 7.58 2.58 29.67
CA MET A 166 8.26 2.53 28.37
C MET A 166 9.69 2.04 28.52
N THR A 167 9.90 0.73 28.30
CA THR A 167 11.22 0.11 28.22
C THR A 167 11.83 0.28 26.82
N GLU A 168 13.14 0.08 26.68
CA GLU A 168 13.82 0.10 25.36
C GLU A 168 13.18 -0.89 24.37
N THR A 169 12.82 -2.09 24.84
CA THR A 169 12.12 -3.09 24.03
C THR A 169 10.76 -2.57 23.56
N LEU A 170 10.00 -1.92 24.44
CA LEU A 170 8.67 -1.41 24.10
C LEU A 170 8.74 -0.26 23.09
N TRP A 171 9.77 0.59 23.18
CA TRP A 171 10.06 1.60 22.16
C TRP A 171 10.39 0.95 20.80
N LYS A 172 11.29 -0.03 20.76
CA LYS A 172 11.63 -0.75 19.51
C LYS A 172 10.41 -1.42 18.88
N GLU A 173 9.57 -2.07 19.70
CA GLU A 173 8.31 -2.67 19.24
C GLU A 173 7.35 -1.63 18.66
N THR A 174 7.22 -0.47 19.32
CA THR A 174 6.31 0.59 18.91
C THR A 174 6.79 1.25 17.61
N PHE A 175 8.09 1.52 17.52
CA PHE A 175 8.77 1.96 16.30
C PHE A 175 8.47 1.04 15.11
N LEU A 176 8.73 -0.26 15.28
CA LEU A 176 8.53 -1.23 14.21
C LEU A 176 7.04 -1.42 13.87
N SER A 177 6.15 -1.35 14.86
CA SER A 177 4.69 -1.37 14.64
C SER A 177 4.23 -0.20 13.76
N GLY A 178 4.74 1.00 14.04
CA GLY A 178 4.45 2.21 13.26
C GLY A 178 4.96 2.11 11.83
N ILE A 179 6.19 1.58 11.63
CA ILE A 179 6.77 1.38 10.31
C ILE A 179 5.99 0.36 9.48
N ILE A 180 5.67 -0.81 10.06
CA ILE A 180 4.89 -1.85 9.39
C ILE A 180 3.53 -1.28 8.97
N ARG A 181 2.83 -0.59 9.88
CA ARG A 181 1.56 0.09 9.55
C ARG A 181 1.71 1.05 8.40
N ALA A 182 2.71 1.93 8.45
CA ALA A 182 2.92 2.95 7.43
C ALA A 182 3.19 2.33 6.03
N LEU A 183 4.00 1.27 5.96
CA LEU A 183 4.28 0.56 4.69
C LEU A 183 3.05 -0.15 4.14
N ILE A 184 2.35 -0.92 4.98
CA ILE A 184 1.17 -1.68 4.55
C ILE A 184 0.01 -0.75 4.17
N PHE A 185 -0.24 0.30 4.95
CA PHE A 185 -1.32 1.25 4.70
C PHE A 185 -1.07 2.06 3.43
N ASN A 186 0.18 2.43 3.14
CA ASN A 186 0.49 3.17 1.92
C ASN A 186 0.24 2.31 0.66
N LYS A 187 0.62 1.04 0.71
CA LYS A 187 0.47 0.07 -0.38
C LYS A 187 -0.98 -0.36 -0.61
N ASP A 188 -1.79 -0.43 0.43
CA ASP A 188 -3.17 -0.89 0.37
C ASP A 188 -4.16 0.19 0.80
N ARG A 189 -4.75 0.86 -0.21
CA ARG A 189 -5.78 1.91 -0.08
C ARG A 189 -6.98 1.53 0.77
N GLU A 190 -7.25 0.23 0.96
CA GLU A 190 -8.33 -0.24 1.82
C GLU A 190 -8.06 0.07 3.30
N TRP A 191 -6.82 0.26 3.73
CA TRP A 191 -6.50 0.67 5.09
C TRP A 191 -6.53 2.19 5.32
N LYS A 192 -6.57 2.98 4.25
CA LYS A 192 -6.44 4.44 4.34
C LYS A 192 -7.75 5.09 4.79
N LEU A 193 -7.63 6.12 5.61
CA LEU A 193 -8.74 6.98 6.04
C LEU A 193 -8.71 8.32 5.29
N PRO A 194 -9.87 8.92 4.97
CA PRO A 194 -9.93 10.25 4.35
C PRO A 194 -9.20 11.31 5.18
N GLY A 195 -8.20 11.97 4.58
CA GLY A 195 -7.38 12.98 5.27
C GLY A 195 -6.33 12.39 6.22
N MET A 196 -5.97 11.11 6.09
CA MET A 196 -4.81 10.56 6.79
C MET A 196 -3.51 11.15 6.23
N VAL A 197 -2.62 11.62 7.11
CA VAL A 197 -1.29 12.11 6.73
C VAL A 197 -0.31 10.94 6.66
N GLU A 198 0.39 10.78 5.54
CA GLU A 198 1.37 9.71 5.34
C GLU A 198 2.75 10.30 5.09
N LEU A 199 3.67 10.06 6.03
CA LEU A 199 5.04 10.55 5.98
C LEU A 199 6.00 9.47 5.47
N PRO A 200 7.08 9.85 4.74
CA PRO A 200 8.13 8.92 4.36
C PRO A 200 8.86 8.39 5.59
N ILE A 201 9.16 7.10 5.60
CA ILE A 201 9.74 6.42 6.76
C ILE A 201 11.27 6.48 6.69
N GLY A 202 11.89 7.47 7.33
CA GLY A 202 13.33 7.52 7.59
C GLY A 202 14.26 7.58 6.37
N ILE A 203 13.74 7.52 5.14
CA ILE A 203 14.52 7.67 3.90
C ILE A 203 15.11 9.07 3.80
N ASP A 204 14.37 10.07 4.27
CA ASP A 204 14.80 11.47 4.34
C ASP A 204 15.94 11.72 5.34
N ASN A 205 16.13 10.81 6.30
CA ASN A 205 17.24 10.85 7.26
C ASN A 205 18.52 10.18 6.73
N GLY A 206 18.51 9.70 5.49
CA GLY A 206 19.68 9.16 4.78
C GLY A 206 20.01 7.70 5.09
N ILE A 207 21.08 7.22 4.47
CA ILE A 207 21.44 5.78 4.43
C ILE A 207 21.60 5.16 5.82
N ALA A 208 22.20 5.86 6.78
CA ALA A 208 22.43 5.32 8.12
C ALA A 208 21.10 5.04 8.87
N SER A 209 20.09 5.91 8.69
CA SER A 209 18.75 5.70 9.25
C SER A 209 18.07 4.50 8.60
N ALA A 210 18.12 4.41 7.27
CA ALA A 210 17.59 3.26 6.53
C ALA A 210 18.25 1.92 6.94
N GLN A 211 19.57 1.92 7.16
CA GLN A 211 20.30 0.77 7.68
C GLN A 211 19.85 0.36 9.08
N SER A 212 19.55 1.32 9.96
CA SER A 212 19.01 1.06 11.31
C SER A 212 17.60 0.47 11.26
N ILE A 213 16.75 0.95 10.35
CA ILE A 213 15.41 0.41 10.10
C ILE A 213 15.50 -1.05 9.66
N ILE A 214 16.33 -1.35 8.66
CA ILE A 214 16.56 -2.72 8.16
C ILE A 214 17.06 -3.63 9.29
N LYS A 215 18.00 -3.14 10.11
CA LYS A 215 18.49 -3.91 11.26
C LYS A 215 17.36 -4.24 12.25
N SER A 216 16.48 -3.28 12.54
CA SER A 216 15.33 -3.48 13.43
C SER A 216 14.33 -4.51 12.87
N PHE A 217 14.07 -4.48 11.56
CA PHE A 217 13.29 -5.54 10.90
C PHE A 217 13.93 -6.92 11.10
N CYS A 218 15.23 -7.03 10.86
CA CYS A 218 15.96 -8.29 10.96
C CYS A 218 15.96 -8.84 12.40
N GLU A 219 16.22 -7.99 13.40
CA GLU A 219 16.19 -8.35 14.83
C GLU A 219 14.83 -8.93 15.27
N PHE A 220 13.73 -8.50 14.64
CA PHE A 220 12.38 -8.91 14.98
C PHE A 220 11.85 -10.12 14.21
N ILE A 221 12.62 -10.70 13.29
CA ILE A 221 12.23 -11.91 12.53
C ILE A 221 11.75 -13.06 13.44
N PRO A 222 12.35 -13.36 14.61
CA PRO A 222 11.85 -14.42 15.48
C PRO A 222 10.40 -14.22 15.96
N ARG A 223 9.90 -12.97 15.95
CA ARG A 223 8.57 -12.57 16.39
C ARG A 223 7.58 -12.38 15.23
N TYR A 224 7.91 -12.85 14.03
CA TYR A 224 7.09 -12.69 12.82
C TYR A 224 5.59 -13.04 13.01
N LYS A 225 5.30 -14.05 13.83
CA LYS A 225 3.93 -14.54 14.09
C LYS A 225 3.01 -13.47 14.67
N GLU A 226 3.54 -12.57 15.49
CA GLU A 226 2.78 -11.53 16.18
C GLU A 226 2.28 -10.45 15.21
N THR A 227 2.92 -10.32 14.05
CA THR A 227 2.58 -9.31 13.05
C THR A 227 1.34 -9.68 12.25
N GLY A 228 1.00 -10.97 12.12
CA GLY A 228 -0.13 -11.44 11.32
C GLY A 228 0.11 -11.29 9.81
N LEU A 229 -0.96 -11.48 9.03
CA LEU A 229 -0.98 -11.34 7.57
C LEU A 229 -2.42 -11.13 7.08
N ASP A 230 -2.62 -10.86 5.79
CA ASP A 230 -3.95 -10.88 5.16
C ASP A 230 -4.44 -12.33 4.92
N LEU A 231 -5.37 -12.80 5.76
CA LEU A 231 -5.86 -14.19 5.73
C LEU A 231 -6.70 -14.51 4.48
N SER A 232 -7.11 -13.50 3.71
CA SER A 232 -7.75 -13.72 2.40
C SER A 232 -6.76 -14.15 1.31
N ARG A 233 -5.45 -13.97 1.56
CA ARG A 233 -4.35 -14.28 0.61
C ARG A 233 -3.54 -15.52 0.99
N ASN A 234 -3.32 -15.75 2.28
CA ASN A 234 -2.64 -16.96 2.76
C ASN A 234 -3.26 -17.41 4.11
N PRO A 235 -3.61 -18.69 4.27
CA PRO A 235 -4.34 -19.16 5.45
C PRO A 235 -3.47 -19.25 6.71
N THR A 236 -2.15 -19.21 6.60
CA THR A 236 -1.25 -19.42 7.75
C THR A 236 -0.09 -18.44 7.78
N VAL A 237 0.20 -17.89 8.97
CA VAL A 237 1.36 -17.02 9.19
C VAL A 237 2.63 -17.88 9.17
N SER A 238 3.56 -17.54 8.28
CA SER A 238 4.83 -18.26 8.14
C SER A 238 6.03 -17.29 8.18
N PRO A 239 7.27 -17.79 8.32
CA PRO A 239 8.44 -16.91 8.32
C PRO A 239 8.60 -16.08 7.04
N LEU A 240 8.07 -16.56 5.91
CA LEU A 240 8.11 -15.82 4.63
C LEU A 240 6.83 -15.01 4.35
N HIS A 241 5.71 -15.39 4.97
CA HIS A 241 4.40 -14.77 4.74
C HIS A 241 3.84 -14.16 6.03
N ASN A 242 4.15 -12.88 6.24
CA ASN A 242 3.71 -12.07 7.36
C ASN A 242 3.96 -10.57 7.06
N TYR A 243 3.31 -9.67 7.80
CA TYR A 243 3.46 -8.23 7.56
C TYR A 243 4.87 -7.68 7.87
N LEU A 244 5.66 -8.32 8.75
CA LEU A 244 7.05 -7.93 9.02
C LEU A 244 7.93 -8.08 7.76
N VAL A 245 7.90 -9.25 7.14
CA VAL A 245 8.71 -9.55 5.94
C VAL A 245 8.16 -8.84 4.72
N GLU A 246 6.84 -8.71 4.58
CA GLU A 246 6.24 -7.91 3.51
C GLU A 246 6.68 -6.44 3.59
N SER A 247 6.70 -5.87 4.80
CA SER A 247 7.16 -4.50 5.03
C SER A 247 8.65 -4.35 4.75
N LEU A 248 9.49 -5.29 5.19
CA LEU A 248 10.92 -5.31 4.89
C LEU A 248 11.18 -5.31 3.37
N LEU A 249 10.51 -6.18 2.61
CA LEU A 249 10.66 -6.24 1.16
C LEU A 249 10.14 -4.97 0.48
N SER A 250 9.04 -4.40 0.96
CA SER A 250 8.50 -3.14 0.44
C SER A 250 9.46 -1.97 0.68
N PHE A 251 10.12 -1.93 1.84
CA PHE A 251 11.14 -0.93 2.15
C PHE A 251 12.40 -1.10 1.30
N LEU A 252 12.83 -2.36 1.07
CA LEU A 252 13.98 -2.67 0.20
C LEU A 252 13.71 -2.37 -1.27
N ALA A 253 12.47 -2.50 -1.74
CA ALA A 253 12.08 -2.14 -3.11
C ALA A 253 12.29 -0.64 -3.41
N VAL A 254 12.24 0.22 -2.38
CA VAL A 254 12.52 1.67 -2.49
C VAL A 254 13.90 2.06 -1.96
N THR A 255 14.72 1.07 -1.55
CA THR A 255 16.11 1.24 -1.15
C THR A 255 17.00 0.15 -1.77
N PRO A 256 17.01 0.00 -3.11
CA PRO A 256 17.55 -1.19 -3.78
C PRO A 256 19.03 -1.46 -3.46
N ARG A 257 19.84 -0.42 -3.23
CA ARG A 257 21.25 -0.56 -2.80
C ARG A 257 21.45 -1.30 -1.46
N LEU A 258 20.43 -1.38 -0.61
CA LEU A 258 20.54 -1.94 0.74
C LEU A 258 20.21 -3.44 0.84
N HIS A 259 19.88 -4.12 -0.26
CA HIS A 259 19.63 -5.57 -0.24
C HIS A 259 20.83 -6.36 0.30
N HIS A 260 22.05 -6.08 -0.18
CA HIS A 260 23.27 -6.77 0.28
C HIS A 260 23.58 -6.47 1.76
N TYR A 261 23.29 -5.24 2.22
CA TYR A 261 23.41 -4.90 3.63
C TYR A 261 22.43 -5.73 4.47
N CYS A 262 21.17 -5.83 4.07
CA CYS A 262 20.17 -6.67 4.74
C CYS A 262 20.63 -8.13 4.82
N ILE A 263 21.12 -8.68 3.71
CA ILE A 263 21.68 -10.05 3.65
C ILE A 263 22.80 -10.23 4.67
N SER A 264 23.74 -9.28 4.77
CA SER A 264 24.86 -9.38 5.73
C SER A 264 24.40 -9.39 7.19
N ILE A 265 23.37 -8.61 7.55
CA ILE A 265 22.79 -8.60 8.89
C ILE A 265 22.10 -9.94 9.20
N LEU A 266 21.38 -10.51 8.23
CA LEU A 266 20.75 -11.82 8.38
C LEU A 266 21.77 -12.94 8.59
N GLU A 267 22.93 -12.84 7.94
CA GLU A 267 24.04 -13.78 8.14
C GLU A 267 24.66 -13.63 9.53
N GLU A 268 24.92 -12.40 9.99
CA GLU A 268 25.38 -12.12 11.36
C GLU A 268 24.39 -12.64 12.43
N LEU A 269 23.09 -12.42 12.23
CA LEU A 269 22.05 -12.92 13.13
C LEU A 269 21.92 -14.44 13.12
N THR A 270 22.22 -15.09 11.98
CA THR A 270 22.25 -16.55 11.92
C THR A 270 23.34 -17.13 12.81
N GLU A 271 24.50 -16.48 12.88
CA GLU A 271 25.63 -16.91 13.71
C GLU A 271 25.42 -16.57 15.19
N SER A 272 24.95 -15.36 15.49
CA SER A 272 24.78 -14.85 16.85
C SER A 272 23.55 -15.41 17.58
N ASP A 273 22.47 -15.74 16.85
CA ASP A 273 21.24 -16.33 17.39
C ASP A 273 20.90 -17.65 16.68
N ALA A 274 21.75 -18.65 16.91
CA ALA A 274 21.65 -19.98 16.31
C ALA A 274 20.29 -20.67 16.56
N LYS A 275 19.57 -20.31 17.62
CA LYS A 275 18.22 -20.86 17.91
C LYS A 275 17.22 -20.48 16.82
N ASN A 276 17.30 -19.25 16.30
CA ASN A 276 16.42 -18.74 15.25
C ASN A 276 17.11 -18.72 13.87
N GLY A 277 18.33 -19.26 13.75
CA GLY A 277 19.14 -19.27 12.52
C GLY A 277 18.38 -19.68 11.26
N VAL A 278 17.51 -20.69 11.34
CA VAL A 278 16.67 -21.12 10.21
C VAL A 278 15.74 -20.01 9.70
N LEU A 279 15.17 -19.20 10.61
CA LEU A 279 14.25 -18.12 10.25
C LEU A 279 14.99 -17.01 9.49
N TYR A 280 16.16 -16.61 9.98
CA TYR A 280 17.01 -15.62 9.30
C TYR A 280 17.44 -16.12 7.92
N GLN A 281 17.86 -17.38 7.79
CA GLN A 281 18.23 -17.97 6.49
C GLN A 281 17.05 -18.05 5.51
N MET A 282 15.84 -18.37 5.99
CA MET A 282 14.63 -18.33 5.16
C MET A 282 14.39 -16.91 4.62
N VAL A 283 14.37 -15.91 5.49
CA VAL A 283 14.16 -14.51 5.07
C VAL A 283 15.30 -14.04 4.15
N LYS A 284 16.54 -14.47 4.40
CA LYS A 284 17.69 -14.22 3.51
C LYS A 284 17.45 -14.73 2.10
N CYS A 285 16.90 -15.95 1.95
CA CYS A 285 16.55 -16.48 0.63
C CYS A 285 15.53 -15.59 -0.09
N LYS A 286 14.49 -15.12 0.62
CA LYS A 286 13.47 -14.24 0.02
C LYS A 286 14.04 -12.86 -0.32
N VAL A 287 14.86 -12.27 0.53
CA VAL A 287 15.55 -10.99 0.26
C VAL A 287 16.50 -11.12 -0.93
N ALA A 288 17.30 -12.19 -1.00
CA ALA A 288 18.18 -12.45 -2.13
C ALA A 288 17.41 -12.62 -3.43
N PHE A 289 16.26 -13.30 -3.41
CA PHE A 289 15.39 -13.46 -4.58
C PHE A 289 14.86 -12.12 -5.12
N HIS A 290 14.56 -11.17 -4.25
CA HIS A 290 14.09 -9.83 -4.62
C HIS A 290 15.23 -8.84 -4.94
N SER A 291 16.48 -9.22 -4.67
CA SER A 291 17.65 -8.40 -4.98
C SER A 291 18.03 -8.52 -6.46
N ASN A 292 18.27 -7.38 -7.10
CA ASN A 292 18.85 -7.35 -8.44
C ASN A 292 20.21 -8.05 -8.46
N ASN A 293 20.45 -8.89 -9.49
CA ASN A 293 21.71 -9.60 -9.72
C ASN A 293 22.14 -10.62 -8.64
N SER A 294 21.21 -11.14 -7.84
CA SER A 294 21.49 -12.12 -6.76
C SER A 294 21.01 -13.55 -7.06
N ASP A 295 20.90 -13.94 -8.35
CA ASP A 295 20.38 -15.26 -8.75
C ASP A 295 21.20 -16.43 -8.18
N LEU A 296 22.53 -16.36 -8.27
CA LEU A 296 23.42 -17.41 -7.75
C LEU A 296 23.32 -17.53 -6.22
N LEU A 297 23.26 -16.39 -5.53
CA LEU A 297 23.10 -16.36 -4.08
C LEU A 297 21.75 -16.94 -3.67
N THR A 298 20.69 -16.62 -4.41
CA THR A 298 19.34 -17.16 -4.18
C THR A 298 19.32 -18.68 -4.32
N ALA A 299 19.79 -19.20 -5.46
CA ALA A 299 19.82 -20.63 -5.73
C ALA A 299 20.70 -21.40 -4.73
N SER A 300 21.89 -20.88 -4.42
CA SER A 300 22.81 -21.51 -3.47
C SER A 300 22.27 -21.49 -2.03
N SER A 301 21.61 -20.41 -1.62
CA SER A 301 20.99 -20.29 -0.28
C SER A 301 19.81 -21.26 -0.13
N ILE A 302 18.93 -21.34 -1.13
CA ILE A 302 17.82 -22.32 -1.15
C ILE A 302 18.37 -23.73 -1.05
N ASN A 303 19.35 -24.07 -1.90
CA ASN A 303 19.97 -25.39 -1.91
C ASN A 303 20.66 -25.75 -0.58
N SER A 304 21.34 -24.78 0.04
CA SER A 304 21.97 -24.95 1.35
C SER A 304 20.93 -25.30 2.42
N LEU A 305 19.81 -24.60 2.45
CA LEU A 305 18.75 -24.82 3.46
C LEU A 305 18.03 -26.16 3.26
N LEU A 306 17.77 -26.54 2.00
CA LEU A 306 17.18 -27.84 1.64
C LEU A 306 18.07 -29.02 2.06
N ASN A 307 19.38 -28.94 1.80
CA ASN A 307 20.33 -30.02 2.08
C ASN A 307 20.85 -30.05 3.52
N SER A 308 20.61 -29.00 4.31
CA SER A 308 20.98 -28.93 5.72
C SER A 308 19.77 -29.19 6.62
N TYR A 309 18.98 -28.15 6.90
CA TYR A 309 17.89 -28.17 7.86
C TYR A 309 16.73 -29.07 7.42
N PHE A 310 16.40 -29.08 6.12
CA PHE A 310 15.26 -29.86 5.59
C PHE A 310 15.64 -31.24 5.01
N LYS A 311 16.89 -31.69 5.18
CA LYS A 311 17.41 -32.95 4.59
C LYS A 311 16.56 -34.18 4.91
N ASN A 312 16.03 -34.28 6.12
CA ASN A 312 15.26 -35.42 6.60
C ASN A 312 13.77 -35.09 6.71
N VAL A 313 13.09 -34.96 5.57
CA VAL A 313 11.68 -34.53 5.48
C VAL A 313 10.73 -35.33 6.39
N ASN A 314 10.92 -36.66 6.49
CA ASN A 314 10.09 -37.55 7.31
C ASN A 314 10.15 -37.26 8.83
N LYS A 315 11.13 -36.49 9.30
CA LYS A 315 11.28 -36.10 10.71
C LYS A 315 10.71 -34.72 11.01
N LEU A 316 10.22 -34.00 10.00
CA LEU A 316 9.75 -32.63 10.15
C LEU A 316 8.35 -32.59 10.78
N LYS A 317 8.15 -31.65 11.69
CA LYS A 317 6.83 -31.32 12.25
C LYS A 317 5.99 -30.56 11.21
N LYS A 318 4.67 -30.51 11.40
CA LYS A 318 3.75 -29.76 10.52
C LYS A 318 4.20 -28.32 10.25
N SER A 319 4.62 -27.58 11.28
CA SER A 319 5.12 -26.20 11.10
C SER A 319 6.40 -26.13 10.26
N GLN A 320 7.27 -27.14 10.34
CA GLN A 320 8.48 -27.24 9.51
C GLN A 320 8.17 -27.66 8.08
N LEU A 321 7.12 -28.46 7.87
CA LEU A 321 6.62 -28.77 6.52
C LEU A 321 6.07 -27.52 5.83
N ILE A 322 5.35 -26.64 6.54
CA ILE A 322 4.91 -25.34 6.00
C ILE A 322 6.12 -24.50 5.58
N MET A 323 7.14 -24.40 6.44
CA MET A 323 8.38 -23.67 6.11
C MET A 323 9.09 -24.25 4.87
N LEU A 324 9.15 -25.58 4.77
CA LEU A 324 9.72 -26.24 3.60
C LEU A 324 8.89 -25.93 2.34
N THR A 325 7.57 -26.02 2.42
CA THR A 325 6.67 -25.69 1.30
C THR A 325 6.83 -24.25 0.84
N ASP A 326 6.95 -23.28 1.76
CA ASP A 326 7.19 -21.88 1.39
C ASP A 326 8.54 -21.68 0.68
N LEU A 327 9.58 -22.38 1.13
CA LEU A 327 10.89 -22.37 0.48
C LEU A 327 10.84 -22.99 -0.93
N LEU A 328 10.11 -24.10 -1.09
CA LEU A 328 9.91 -24.73 -2.40
C LEU A 328 9.08 -23.83 -3.32
N ASN A 329 8.06 -23.13 -2.79
CA ASN A 329 7.28 -22.14 -3.53
C ASN A 329 8.15 -20.97 -3.99
N LEU A 330 9.11 -20.52 -3.17
CA LEU A 330 10.11 -19.55 -3.59
C LEU A 330 11.02 -20.08 -4.70
N GLN A 331 11.43 -21.35 -4.63
CA GLN A 331 12.21 -22.00 -5.68
C GLN A 331 11.43 -22.10 -7.00
N ILE A 332 10.13 -22.44 -6.94
CA ILE A 332 9.25 -22.51 -8.11
C ILE A 332 9.10 -21.13 -8.73
N GLU A 333 8.83 -20.09 -7.93
CA GLU A 333 8.75 -18.71 -8.39
C GLU A 333 10.04 -18.26 -9.08
N PHE A 334 11.21 -18.63 -8.52
CA PHE A 334 12.52 -18.38 -9.13
C PHE A 334 12.68 -19.05 -10.49
N LEU A 335 12.34 -20.34 -10.60
CA LEU A 335 12.45 -21.09 -11.85
C LEU A 335 11.48 -20.55 -12.92
N MET A 336 10.25 -20.21 -12.52
CA MET A 336 9.26 -19.62 -13.41
C MET A 336 9.69 -18.24 -13.93
N LYS A 337 10.32 -17.40 -13.08
CA LYS A 337 10.89 -16.11 -13.51
C LYS A 337 12.02 -16.27 -14.55
N LYS A 338 12.67 -17.44 -14.58
CA LYS A 338 13.67 -17.82 -15.58
C LYS A 338 13.09 -18.63 -16.74
N GLU A 339 11.77 -18.77 -16.80
CA GLU A 339 11.04 -19.56 -17.80
C GLU A 339 11.42 -21.06 -17.83
N ASP A 340 12.02 -21.59 -16.76
CA ASP A 340 12.40 -23.01 -16.66
C ASP A 340 11.27 -23.84 -16.02
N TYR A 341 10.23 -24.08 -16.82
CA TYR A 341 9.07 -24.86 -16.40
C TYR A 341 9.34 -26.36 -16.28
N GLU A 342 10.40 -26.86 -16.90
CA GLU A 342 10.80 -28.27 -16.81
C GLU A 342 11.31 -28.62 -15.41
N LEU A 343 12.10 -27.72 -14.80
CA LEU A 343 12.50 -27.88 -13.40
C LEU A 343 11.42 -27.42 -12.41
N ALA A 344 10.62 -26.42 -12.77
CA ALA A 344 9.59 -25.90 -11.86
C ALA A 344 8.47 -26.92 -11.57
N LEU A 345 7.98 -27.62 -12.60
CA LEU A 345 6.86 -28.55 -12.47
C LEU A 345 7.07 -29.66 -11.41
N PRO A 346 8.18 -30.45 -11.42
CA PRO A 346 8.38 -31.50 -10.42
C PRO A 346 8.48 -30.93 -8.99
N VAL A 347 9.03 -29.72 -8.82
CA VAL A 347 9.07 -29.05 -7.52
C VAL A 347 7.67 -28.64 -7.07
N ALA A 348 6.84 -28.09 -7.98
CA ALA A 348 5.45 -27.73 -7.70
C ALA A 348 4.59 -28.95 -7.34
N LEU A 349 4.76 -30.06 -8.04
CA LEU A 349 4.15 -31.34 -7.71
C LEU A 349 4.53 -31.80 -6.31
N TYR A 350 5.82 -31.79 -5.99
CA TYR A 350 6.31 -32.21 -4.69
C TYR A 350 5.81 -31.31 -3.55
N ALA A 351 5.86 -29.98 -3.73
CA ALA A 351 5.37 -29.02 -2.75
C ALA A 351 3.86 -29.20 -2.46
N THR A 352 3.09 -29.51 -3.50
CA THR A 352 1.64 -29.77 -3.40
C THR A 352 1.36 -31.08 -2.69
N GLN A 353 2.13 -32.14 -2.95
CA GLN A 353 2.02 -33.42 -2.23
C GLN A 353 2.40 -33.29 -0.76
N LEU A 354 3.37 -32.44 -0.45
CA LEU A 354 3.87 -32.23 0.91
C LEU A 354 2.83 -31.54 1.80
N VAL A 355 2.20 -30.48 1.29
CA VAL A 355 1.14 -29.74 1.99
C VAL A 355 0.00 -29.45 1.00
N PRO A 356 -1.00 -30.36 0.91
CA PRO A 356 -2.14 -30.20 0.00
C PRO A 356 -3.02 -28.98 0.30
N ASP A 357 -2.96 -28.44 1.52
CA ASP A 357 -3.69 -27.22 1.91
C ASP A 357 -3.03 -25.92 1.41
N SER A 358 -1.88 -26.01 0.75
CA SER A 358 -1.12 -24.85 0.26
C SER A 358 -1.72 -24.28 -1.03
N PHE A 359 -2.43 -23.16 -0.92
CA PHE A 359 -2.95 -22.43 -2.07
C PHE A 359 -1.86 -22.10 -3.09
N GLN A 360 -0.72 -21.57 -2.63
CA GLN A 360 0.36 -21.12 -3.50
C GLN A 360 0.99 -22.27 -4.30
N SER A 361 1.14 -23.44 -3.68
CA SER A 361 1.71 -24.62 -4.35
C SER A 361 0.83 -25.09 -5.50
N TRP A 362 -0.49 -25.17 -5.26
CA TRP A 362 -1.45 -25.53 -6.31
C TRP A 362 -1.54 -24.46 -7.42
N TYR A 363 -1.49 -23.17 -7.06
CA TYR A 363 -1.47 -22.09 -8.04
C TYR A 363 -0.28 -22.24 -8.99
N TYR A 364 0.94 -22.39 -8.45
CA TYR A 364 2.13 -22.58 -9.26
C TYR A 364 2.13 -23.89 -10.04
N LEU A 365 1.57 -24.97 -9.48
CA LEU A 365 1.41 -26.23 -10.20
C LEU A 365 0.51 -26.06 -11.44
N ALA A 366 -0.64 -25.40 -11.27
CA ALA A 366 -1.53 -25.10 -12.39
C ALA A 366 -0.86 -24.20 -13.43
N ASP A 367 -0.13 -23.17 -13.01
CA ASP A 367 0.57 -22.27 -13.92
C ASP A 367 1.69 -22.98 -14.70
N CYS A 368 2.46 -23.84 -14.04
CA CYS A 368 3.46 -24.70 -14.71
C CYS A 368 2.83 -25.57 -15.79
N TYR A 369 1.69 -26.22 -15.50
CA TYR A 369 0.98 -27.02 -16.50
C TYR A 369 0.48 -26.19 -17.69
N ILE A 370 0.00 -24.96 -17.46
CA ILE A 370 -0.43 -24.05 -18.54
C ILE A 370 0.74 -23.73 -19.46
N HIS A 371 1.90 -23.37 -18.90
CA HIS A 371 3.09 -23.06 -19.69
C HIS A 371 3.65 -24.29 -20.44
N LYS A 372 3.50 -25.49 -19.87
CA LYS A 372 3.79 -26.77 -20.54
C LYS A 372 2.71 -27.22 -21.54
N LYS A 373 1.63 -26.45 -21.70
CA LYS A 373 0.47 -26.74 -22.57
C LYS A 373 -0.28 -28.02 -22.17
N GLU A 374 -0.14 -28.45 -20.92
CA GLU A 374 -0.88 -29.57 -20.32
C GLU A 374 -2.18 -29.06 -19.68
N TYR A 375 -3.08 -28.54 -20.51
CA TYR A 375 -4.26 -27.81 -20.03
C TYR A 375 -5.25 -28.67 -19.23
N ASP A 376 -5.34 -29.97 -19.53
CA ASP A 376 -6.17 -30.89 -18.74
C ASP A 376 -5.70 -30.98 -17.29
N SER A 377 -4.39 -31.19 -17.10
CA SER A 377 -3.75 -31.23 -15.80
C SER A 377 -3.88 -29.89 -15.08
N ALA A 378 -3.74 -28.78 -15.80
CA ALA A 378 -3.92 -27.44 -15.24
C ALA A 378 -5.34 -27.25 -14.69
N LEU A 379 -6.37 -27.62 -15.45
CA LEU A 379 -7.75 -27.41 -15.03
C LEU A 379 -8.14 -28.30 -13.84
N LEU A 380 -7.60 -29.52 -13.79
CA LEU A 380 -7.72 -30.41 -12.63
C LEU A 380 -7.02 -29.84 -11.39
N ALA A 381 -5.85 -29.23 -11.54
CA ALA A 381 -5.15 -28.55 -10.46
C ALA A 381 -5.97 -27.34 -9.97
N ILE A 382 -6.51 -26.52 -10.88
CA ILE A 382 -7.38 -25.38 -10.53
C ILE A 382 -8.60 -25.84 -9.72
N ASN A 383 -9.25 -26.94 -10.14
CA ASN A 383 -10.40 -27.50 -9.43
C ASN A 383 -10.05 -28.04 -8.03
N SER A 384 -8.77 -28.36 -7.80
CA SER A 384 -8.27 -28.91 -6.53
C SER A 384 -7.74 -27.85 -5.57
N ILE A 385 -7.76 -26.56 -5.96
CA ILE A 385 -7.20 -25.48 -5.16
C ILE A 385 -8.01 -25.26 -3.86
N PRO A 386 -7.34 -25.13 -2.70
CA PRO A 386 -8.00 -24.88 -1.44
C PRO A 386 -8.64 -23.48 -1.42
N LYS A 387 -9.87 -23.41 -0.91
CA LYS A 387 -10.62 -22.15 -0.75
C LYS A 387 -10.00 -21.32 0.38
N LEU A 388 -9.77 -20.04 0.13
CA LEU A 388 -9.32 -19.08 1.14
C LEU A 388 -10.50 -18.28 1.71
N MET A 389 -10.23 -17.51 2.77
CA MET A 389 -11.21 -16.59 3.33
C MET A 389 -11.57 -15.52 2.28
N ILE A 390 -12.83 -15.10 2.27
CA ILE A 390 -13.31 -14.08 1.32
C ILE A 390 -12.79 -12.69 1.71
N LEU A 391 -12.75 -12.41 3.01
CA LEU A 391 -12.30 -11.15 3.59
C LEU A 391 -11.32 -11.44 4.73
N ASP A 392 -10.40 -10.51 4.95
CA ASP A 392 -9.54 -10.52 6.13
C ASP A 392 -10.35 -10.09 7.36
N PRO A 393 -10.38 -10.90 8.44
CA PRO A 393 -11.11 -10.56 9.66
C PRO A 393 -10.67 -9.25 10.31
N SER A 394 -9.39 -8.88 10.19
CA SER A 394 -8.87 -7.64 10.77
C SER A 394 -9.36 -6.41 10.00
N LYS A 395 -9.38 -6.48 8.67
CA LYS A 395 -9.99 -5.44 7.82
C LYS A 395 -11.48 -5.28 8.06
N ASP A 396 -12.22 -6.39 8.16
CA ASP A 396 -13.66 -6.36 8.43
C ASP A 396 -13.92 -5.71 9.80
N ALA A 397 -13.17 -6.10 10.84
CA ALA A 397 -13.25 -5.50 12.16
C ALA A 397 -12.91 -4.00 12.14
N TYR A 398 -11.86 -3.59 11.42
CA TYR A 398 -11.44 -2.20 11.25
C TYR A 398 -12.56 -1.34 10.65
N TRP A 399 -13.18 -1.78 9.55
CA TRP A 399 -14.24 -1.04 8.87
C TRP A 399 -15.61 -1.15 9.55
N SER A 400 -15.84 -2.20 10.36
CA SER A 400 -17.08 -2.35 11.15
C SER A 400 -17.29 -1.22 12.18
N ILE A 401 -16.22 -0.50 12.54
CA ILE A 401 -16.27 0.63 13.46
C ILE A 401 -16.84 1.88 12.79
N GLY A 402 -16.60 2.04 11.47
CA GLY A 402 -17.12 3.16 10.69
C GLY A 402 -16.53 4.52 11.05
N LEU A 403 -15.21 4.59 11.32
CA LEU A 403 -14.51 5.82 11.68
C LEU A 403 -14.68 6.93 10.63
N ASP A 404 -14.59 6.59 9.34
CA ASP A 404 -14.77 7.50 8.20
C ASP A 404 -16.14 8.20 8.22
N LYS A 405 -17.19 7.46 8.57
CA LYS A 405 -18.57 7.96 8.60
C LYS A 405 -18.81 9.00 9.70
N LEU A 406 -17.94 9.06 10.71
CA LEU A 406 -18.07 10.00 11.82
C LEU A 406 -17.73 11.43 11.39
N TYR A 407 -16.84 11.60 10.41
CA TYR A 407 -16.30 12.91 10.09
C TYR A 407 -16.24 13.27 8.61
N TYR A 408 -16.22 12.30 7.69
CA TYR A 408 -15.99 12.58 6.27
C TYR A 408 -17.28 12.49 5.46
N LYS A 409 -17.51 13.51 4.63
CA LYS A 409 -18.56 13.52 3.60
C LYS A 409 -17.93 13.59 2.22
N LYS A 410 -18.26 12.61 1.36
CA LYS A 410 -17.75 12.54 -0.01
C LYS A 410 -18.32 13.68 -0.87
N PRO A 411 -17.55 14.25 -1.81
CA PRO A 411 -18.02 15.31 -2.71
C PRO A 411 -19.02 14.84 -3.77
N GLN A 412 -18.82 13.64 -4.32
CA GLN A 412 -19.70 13.05 -5.36
C GLN A 412 -20.03 14.01 -6.51
N GLY A 413 -19.01 14.72 -7.01
CA GLY A 413 -19.11 15.70 -8.09
C GLY A 413 -19.62 17.09 -7.69
N GLN A 414 -20.13 17.27 -6.47
CA GLN A 414 -20.73 18.55 -6.02
C GLN A 414 -19.71 19.48 -5.35
N GLY A 415 -18.51 18.98 -5.04
CA GLY A 415 -17.50 19.70 -4.28
C GLY A 415 -17.58 19.43 -2.77
N ALA A 416 -16.77 20.15 -2.00
CA ALA A 416 -16.75 20.05 -0.56
C ALA A 416 -18.06 20.54 0.07
N GLU A 417 -18.53 19.84 1.10
CA GLU A 417 -19.74 20.23 1.84
C GLU A 417 -19.51 20.08 3.35
N SER A 418 -19.61 21.20 4.07
CA SER A 418 -19.44 21.24 5.52
C SER A 418 -20.67 20.72 6.27
N THR A 419 -20.45 19.86 7.26
CA THR A 419 -21.45 19.46 8.27
C THR A 419 -21.11 20.00 9.67
N LEU A 420 -20.16 20.93 9.75
CA LEU A 420 -19.81 21.61 10.99
C LEU A 420 -21.00 22.44 11.48
N ASN A 421 -21.29 22.35 12.78
CA ASN A 421 -22.25 23.24 13.41
C ASN A 421 -21.67 24.67 13.50
N SER A 422 -22.53 25.67 13.78
CA SER A 422 -22.11 27.07 13.81
C SER A 422 -20.98 27.35 14.81
N HIS A 423 -20.87 26.57 15.89
CA HIS A 423 -19.79 26.72 16.85
C HIS A 423 -18.47 26.18 16.29
N GLU A 424 -18.47 24.93 15.83
CA GLU A 424 -17.31 24.29 15.21
C GLU A 424 -16.80 25.12 14.02
N TYR A 425 -17.70 25.64 13.19
CA TYR A 425 -17.38 26.48 12.04
C TYR A 425 -16.75 27.81 12.46
N ASN A 426 -17.34 28.52 13.42
CA ASN A 426 -16.77 29.78 13.93
C ASN A 426 -15.43 29.55 14.63
N TYR A 427 -15.29 28.46 15.38
CA TYR A 427 -14.03 28.07 15.99
C TYR A 427 -12.97 27.83 14.91
N ALA A 428 -13.29 27.04 13.89
CA ALA A 428 -12.39 26.78 12.77
C ALA A 428 -12.03 28.08 12.04
N LEU A 429 -12.98 28.94 11.70
CA LEU A 429 -12.74 30.20 10.99
C LEU A 429 -11.87 31.18 11.80
N THR A 430 -11.99 31.18 13.12
CA THR A 430 -11.22 32.08 14.01
C THR A 430 -9.83 31.54 14.36
N LYS A 431 -9.68 30.22 14.47
CA LYS A 431 -8.46 29.56 14.93
C LYS A 431 -7.57 29.06 13.81
N LEU A 432 -8.17 28.68 12.69
CA LEU A 432 -7.47 28.58 11.42
C LEU A 432 -7.23 30.02 10.93
N ARG A 433 -6.04 30.29 10.41
CA ARG A 433 -5.68 31.60 9.83
C ARG A 433 -6.71 32.08 8.79
N PRO A 434 -6.67 33.33 8.27
CA PRO A 434 -7.81 33.92 7.53
C PRO A 434 -7.95 33.31 6.13
N VAL A 435 -8.32 32.03 6.10
CA VAL A 435 -9.08 31.39 5.05
C VAL A 435 -10.35 32.21 4.99
N LYS A 436 -10.63 32.84 3.85
CA LYS A 436 -11.89 33.57 3.71
C LYS A 436 -13.01 32.55 3.89
N GLU A 437 -14.16 32.98 4.39
CA GLU A 437 -15.31 32.10 4.61
C GLU A 437 -15.66 31.27 3.35
N ARG A 438 -15.49 31.86 2.16
CA ARG A 438 -15.63 31.16 0.87
C ARG A 438 -14.65 29.99 0.73
N ASP A 439 -13.38 30.24 1.00
CA ASP A 439 -12.29 29.26 0.88
C ASP A 439 -12.47 28.11 1.91
N MET A 440 -13.16 28.37 3.03
CA MET A 440 -13.41 27.39 4.09
C MET A 440 -14.41 26.32 3.65
N ASN A 441 -15.45 26.71 2.90
CA ASN A 441 -16.44 25.78 2.39
C ASN A 441 -15.84 24.84 1.34
N ASP A 442 -14.89 25.33 0.53
CA ASP A 442 -14.24 24.57 -0.54
C ASP A 442 -13.26 23.49 -0.03
N ILE A 443 -12.88 23.55 1.26
CA ILE A 443 -11.92 22.62 1.88
C ILE A 443 -12.52 21.76 2.99
N THR A 444 -13.81 21.90 3.30
CA THR A 444 -14.45 21.19 4.42
C THR A 444 -15.35 20.06 3.91
N PHE A 445 -14.98 18.82 4.21
CA PHE A 445 -15.64 17.61 3.73
C PHE A 445 -16.35 16.90 4.87
N GLY A 446 -17.52 17.40 5.27
CA GLY A 446 -18.20 16.99 6.49
C GLY A 446 -17.67 17.74 7.70
N LYS A 447 -17.10 17.02 8.67
CA LYS A 447 -16.44 17.59 9.86
C LYS A 447 -14.92 17.70 9.74
N ILE A 448 -14.34 17.18 8.66
CA ILE A 448 -12.92 17.29 8.39
C ILE A 448 -12.62 18.47 7.47
N ILE A 449 -11.67 19.28 7.89
CA ILE A 449 -11.14 20.42 7.17
C ILE A 449 -9.84 19.94 6.54
N MET A 450 -9.76 20.02 5.21
CA MET A 450 -8.62 19.53 4.43
C MET A 450 -7.98 20.69 3.64
N PRO A 451 -7.15 21.54 4.26
CA PRO A 451 -6.43 22.60 3.58
C PRO A 451 -5.59 22.05 2.41
N ALA A 452 -5.62 22.74 1.26
CA ALA A 452 -4.77 22.39 0.13
C ALA A 452 -3.31 22.75 0.45
N ASN A 453 -2.40 21.78 0.29
CA ASN A 453 -0.97 22.03 0.40
C ASN A 453 -0.40 22.57 -0.91
N SER A 454 0.68 23.35 -0.80
CA SER A 454 1.42 23.83 -1.98
C SER A 454 2.42 22.81 -2.52
N TYR A 455 2.80 21.84 -1.68
CA TYR A 455 3.75 20.78 -2.00
C TYR A 455 3.08 19.69 -2.83
N GLY A 456 3.67 19.32 -3.98
CA GLY A 456 3.05 18.37 -4.92
C GLY A 456 1.94 18.94 -5.79
N CYS A 457 1.54 20.20 -5.60
CA CYS A 457 0.35 20.76 -6.25
C CYS A 457 0.51 20.95 -7.77
N ILE A 458 -0.44 20.40 -8.52
CA ILE A 458 -0.83 20.80 -9.87
C ILE A 458 -2.25 21.38 -9.76
N ARG A 459 -2.41 22.69 -10.00
CA ARG A 459 -3.66 23.42 -9.71
C ARG A 459 -4.86 22.82 -10.41
N ASN A 460 -4.73 22.50 -11.69
CA ASN A 460 -5.82 21.92 -12.47
C ASN A 460 -6.34 20.62 -11.84
N ILE A 461 -5.46 19.76 -11.30
CA ILE A 461 -5.86 18.49 -10.67
C ILE A 461 -6.55 18.75 -9.33
N TYR A 462 -6.04 19.69 -8.53
CA TYR A 462 -6.61 20.05 -7.24
C TYR A 462 -8.01 20.63 -7.40
N ASP A 463 -8.16 21.59 -8.31
CA ASP A 463 -9.39 22.37 -8.53
C ASP A 463 -10.47 21.59 -9.30
N THR A 464 -10.12 20.49 -9.95
CA THR A 464 -11.06 19.65 -10.71
C THR A 464 -11.25 18.27 -10.07
N ALA A 465 -10.35 17.33 -10.35
CA ALA A 465 -10.48 15.93 -9.95
C ALA A 465 -10.53 15.77 -8.43
N CYS A 466 -9.61 16.39 -7.69
CA CYS A 466 -9.59 16.26 -6.25
C CYS A 466 -10.80 16.91 -5.58
N ALA A 467 -11.22 18.09 -6.05
CA ALA A 467 -12.41 18.77 -5.52
C ALA A 467 -13.70 17.97 -5.77
N GLN A 468 -13.84 17.34 -6.95
CA GLN A 468 -15.05 16.60 -7.35
C GLN A 468 -15.12 15.18 -6.81
N ILE A 469 -13.98 14.50 -6.65
CA ILE A 469 -13.93 13.07 -6.26
C ILE A 469 -13.60 12.92 -4.77
N GLY A 470 -12.66 13.72 -4.25
CA GLY A 470 -12.10 13.55 -2.91
C GLY A 470 -11.11 12.37 -2.81
N PRO A 471 -10.63 12.02 -1.60
CA PRO A 471 -9.81 10.83 -1.38
C PRO A 471 -10.55 9.54 -1.75
N VAL A 472 -9.90 8.66 -2.52
CA VAL A 472 -10.44 7.38 -2.98
C VAL A 472 -9.87 6.23 -2.15
N TYR A 473 -10.40 6.07 -0.93
CA TYR A 473 -9.89 5.11 0.07
C TYR A 473 -10.98 4.16 0.59
N GLY A 474 -10.57 3.12 1.32
CA GLY A 474 -11.44 2.13 1.94
C GLY A 474 -11.96 1.03 1.01
N PRO A 475 -12.90 0.17 1.45
CA PRO A 475 -13.25 -1.07 0.75
C PRO A 475 -13.91 -0.87 -0.62
N ARG A 476 -14.40 0.34 -0.89
CA ARG A 476 -15.06 0.73 -2.15
C ARG A 476 -14.13 1.41 -3.16
N SER A 477 -12.83 1.55 -2.85
CA SER A 477 -11.84 2.27 -3.66
C SER A 477 -11.27 1.48 -4.86
N THR A 478 -11.98 0.44 -5.31
CA THR A 478 -11.58 -0.37 -6.47
C THR A 478 -11.91 0.27 -7.81
N ASN A 479 -12.86 1.21 -7.81
CA ASN A 479 -13.26 2.04 -8.96
C ASN A 479 -13.95 3.33 -8.46
N LEU A 480 -14.32 4.23 -9.36
CA LEU A 480 -14.94 5.52 -9.00
C LEU A 480 -16.47 5.50 -8.86
N ILE A 481 -17.16 4.35 -8.98
CA ILE A 481 -18.64 4.28 -8.92
C ILE A 481 -19.17 4.94 -7.63
N ASP A 482 -18.53 4.69 -6.49
CA ASP A 482 -18.92 5.22 -5.18
C ASP A 482 -18.41 6.65 -4.89
N PHE A 483 -17.77 7.31 -5.86
CA PHE A 483 -17.08 8.59 -5.67
C PHE A 483 -17.50 9.67 -6.68
N VAL A 484 -18.10 9.30 -7.81
CA VAL A 484 -18.65 10.24 -8.79
C VAL A 484 -20.09 10.65 -8.47
N SER A 485 -20.64 11.57 -9.27
CA SER A 485 -22.02 12.01 -9.13
C SER A 485 -23.03 10.99 -9.69
N ASN A 486 -24.27 11.03 -9.21
CA ASN A 486 -25.33 10.17 -9.71
C ASN A 486 -25.65 10.44 -11.19
N GLU A 487 -25.44 11.67 -11.67
CA GLU A 487 -25.59 12.03 -13.07
C GLU A 487 -24.52 11.34 -13.94
N GLU A 488 -23.27 11.28 -13.47
CA GLU A 488 -22.19 10.57 -14.19
C GLU A 488 -22.43 9.07 -14.23
N ILE A 489 -22.93 8.48 -13.13
CA ILE A 489 -23.37 7.07 -13.09
C ILE A 489 -24.54 6.85 -14.07
N GLY A 490 -25.53 7.73 -14.06
CA GLY A 490 -26.69 7.68 -14.96
C GLY A 490 -26.34 7.91 -16.43
N ALA A 491 -25.19 8.53 -16.72
CA ALA A 491 -24.68 8.75 -18.07
C ALA A 491 -23.96 7.52 -18.65
N VAL A 492 -23.65 6.50 -17.85
CA VAL A 492 -23.07 5.24 -18.35
C VAL A 492 -24.11 4.52 -19.19
N ALA A 493 -23.93 4.54 -20.51
CA ALA A 493 -24.89 3.99 -21.46
C ALA A 493 -25.01 2.46 -21.32
N TYR A 494 -23.88 1.78 -21.09
CA TYR A 494 -23.85 0.34 -20.98
C TYR A 494 -23.91 -0.15 -19.53
N THR A 495 -25.13 -0.31 -19.00
CA THR A 495 -25.40 -0.68 -17.60
C THR A 495 -24.74 -1.99 -17.15
N ALA A 496 -24.46 -2.92 -18.07
CA ALA A 496 -23.74 -4.14 -17.75
C ALA A 496 -22.33 -3.85 -17.17
N LEU A 497 -21.67 -2.75 -17.56
CA LEU A 497 -20.39 -2.36 -16.98
C LEU A 497 -20.51 -1.99 -15.49
N LEU A 498 -21.59 -1.29 -15.12
CA LEU A 498 -21.88 -0.96 -13.72
C LEU A 498 -22.14 -2.22 -12.91
N GLU A 499 -22.92 -3.15 -13.44
CA GLU A 499 -23.21 -4.42 -12.77
C GLU A 499 -21.91 -5.21 -12.53
N ARG A 500 -21.09 -5.42 -13.57
CA ARG A 500 -19.85 -6.21 -13.47
C ARG A 500 -18.81 -5.60 -12.53
N ASN A 501 -18.76 -4.27 -12.41
CA ASN A 501 -17.82 -3.57 -11.53
C ASN A 501 -18.40 -3.21 -10.14
N SER A 502 -19.66 -3.58 -9.88
CA SER A 502 -20.28 -3.33 -8.58
C SER A 502 -19.64 -4.17 -7.47
N LEU A 503 -19.68 -3.65 -6.24
CA LEU A 503 -19.18 -4.35 -5.05
C LEU A 503 -19.82 -5.75 -4.86
N LYS A 504 -21.07 -5.93 -5.29
CA LYS A 504 -21.80 -7.21 -5.20
C LYS A 504 -21.14 -8.31 -6.04
N ASN A 505 -20.56 -7.94 -7.18
CA ASN A 505 -19.90 -8.86 -8.11
C ASN A 505 -18.38 -8.88 -7.92
N LYS A 506 -17.87 -8.28 -6.83
CA LYS A 506 -16.45 -8.34 -6.47
C LYS A 506 -16.05 -9.79 -6.20
N ILE A 507 -15.19 -10.30 -7.07
CA ILE A 507 -14.66 -11.66 -6.94
C ILE A 507 -13.63 -11.67 -5.79
N PRO A 508 -13.68 -12.66 -4.88
CA PRO A 508 -12.67 -12.81 -3.82
C PRO A 508 -11.26 -12.95 -4.40
N TRP A 509 -10.23 -12.53 -3.65
CA TRP A 509 -8.85 -12.49 -4.15
C TRP A 509 -8.37 -13.83 -4.73
N TYR A 510 -8.61 -14.94 -4.03
CA TYR A 510 -8.17 -16.27 -4.47
C TYR A 510 -8.86 -16.70 -5.78
N MET A 511 -10.17 -16.42 -5.92
CA MET A 511 -10.90 -16.66 -7.17
C MET A 511 -10.39 -15.76 -8.29
N GLY A 512 -9.99 -14.53 -7.98
CA GLY A 512 -9.31 -13.64 -8.92
C GLY A 512 -7.99 -14.21 -9.45
N GLN A 513 -7.21 -14.92 -8.61
CA GLN A 513 -6.02 -15.62 -9.09
C GLN A 513 -6.38 -16.79 -10.02
N MET A 514 -7.46 -17.53 -9.73
CA MET A 514 -7.94 -18.60 -10.61
C MET A 514 -8.45 -18.04 -11.94
N TYR A 515 -9.14 -16.91 -11.90
CA TYR A 515 -9.59 -16.19 -13.08
C TYR A 515 -8.40 -15.87 -13.98
N ARG A 516 -7.28 -15.40 -13.42
CA ARG A 516 -6.05 -15.14 -14.19
C ARG A 516 -5.52 -16.39 -14.88
N LEU A 517 -5.49 -17.53 -14.19
CA LEU A 517 -5.08 -18.81 -14.79
C LEU A 517 -6.03 -19.25 -15.91
N LEU A 518 -7.35 -19.14 -15.71
CA LEU A 518 -8.34 -19.41 -16.76
C LEU A 518 -8.14 -18.49 -17.96
N MET A 519 -7.89 -17.20 -17.73
CA MET A 519 -7.60 -16.25 -18.81
C MET A 519 -6.31 -16.57 -19.55
N LYS A 520 -5.26 -17.08 -18.88
CA LYS A 520 -4.08 -17.60 -19.57
C LYS A 520 -4.47 -18.73 -20.54
N ILE A 521 -5.32 -19.67 -20.11
CA ILE A 521 -5.80 -20.75 -20.98
C ILE A 521 -6.65 -20.19 -22.14
N VAL A 522 -7.56 -19.24 -21.87
CA VAL A 522 -8.35 -18.56 -22.92
C VAL A 522 -7.46 -17.86 -23.93
N ASN A 523 -6.36 -17.22 -23.50
CA ASN A 523 -5.43 -16.56 -24.41
C ASN A 523 -4.72 -17.55 -25.34
N PHE A 524 -4.53 -18.81 -24.93
CA PHE A 524 -3.93 -19.85 -25.77
C PHE A 524 -4.94 -20.61 -26.65
N LEU A 525 -6.14 -20.92 -26.13
CA LEU A 525 -7.12 -21.81 -26.78
C LEU A 525 -8.38 -21.11 -27.29
N GLY A 526 -8.61 -19.87 -26.86
CA GLY A 526 -9.90 -19.20 -26.98
C GLY A 526 -10.95 -19.72 -26.00
N TRP A 527 -12.07 -18.99 -25.91
CA TRP A 527 -13.18 -19.34 -25.02
C TRP A 527 -13.81 -20.70 -25.36
N ASN A 528 -13.99 -20.99 -26.65
CA ASN A 528 -14.56 -22.27 -27.09
C ASN A 528 -13.64 -23.44 -26.75
N GLY A 529 -12.32 -23.30 -26.90
CA GLY A 529 -11.37 -24.32 -26.51
C GLY A 529 -11.38 -24.60 -25.01
N LEU A 530 -11.54 -23.56 -24.17
CA LEU A 530 -11.73 -23.74 -22.72
C LEU A 530 -13.04 -24.49 -22.40
N LEU A 531 -14.13 -24.24 -23.13
CA LEU A 531 -15.39 -24.96 -22.94
C LEU A 531 -15.30 -26.43 -23.37
N GLU A 532 -14.62 -26.72 -24.48
CA GLU A 532 -14.33 -28.08 -24.92
C GLU A 532 -13.53 -28.82 -23.84
N LEU A 533 -12.46 -28.19 -23.34
CA LEU A 533 -11.63 -28.71 -22.25
C LEU A 533 -12.47 -29.01 -21.00
N ARG A 534 -13.26 -28.04 -20.53
CA ARG A 534 -14.19 -28.19 -19.40
C ARG A 534 -15.13 -29.37 -19.61
N SER A 535 -15.72 -29.51 -20.79
CA SER A 535 -16.68 -30.58 -21.10
C SER A 535 -16.04 -31.97 -21.14
N SER A 536 -14.76 -32.04 -21.52
CA SER A 536 -14.02 -33.31 -21.59
C SER A 536 -13.60 -33.82 -20.21
N ILE A 537 -13.25 -32.91 -19.29
CA ILE A 537 -12.68 -33.23 -17.97
C ILE A 537 -13.76 -33.35 -16.91
N PHE A 538 -14.79 -32.50 -16.95
CA PHE A 538 -15.76 -32.39 -15.87
C PHE A 538 -17.13 -32.97 -16.20
N VAL A 539 -17.76 -33.52 -15.17
CA VAL A 539 -19.19 -33.82 -15.12
C VAL A 539 -19.92 -32.55 -14.68
N MET A 540 -20.91 -32.15 -15.47
CA MET A 540 -21.74 -30.97 -15.20
C MET A 540 -22.93 -31.28 -14.28
N GLU A 541 -23.55 -30.26 -13.68
CA GLU A 541 -24.70 -30.46 -12.78
C GLU A 541 -25.89 -31.15 -13.46
N SER A 542 -26.14 -30.85 -14.74
CA SER A 542 -27.15 -31.52 -15.56
C SER A 542 -26.86 -33.00 -15.80
N GLU A 543 -25.60 -33.40 -15.77
CA GLU A 543 -25.13 -34.78 -15.99
C GLU A 543 -24.94 -35.54 -14.66
N HIS A 544 -25.16 -34.87 -13.52
CA HIS A 544 -24.87 -35.41 -12.19
C HIS A 544 -25.73 -36.62 -11.86
N VAL A 545 -27.00 -36.61 -12.27
CA VAL A 545 -27.93 -37.73 -12.04
C VAL A 545 -27.49 -38.97 -12.81
N ASP A 546 -27.08 -38.82 -14.07
CA ASP A 546 -26.59 -39.93 -14.90
C ASP A 546 -25.24 -40.47 -14.41
N TYR A 547 -24.38 -39.57 -13.90
CA TYR A 547 -23.12 -39.95 -13.26
C TYR A 547 -23.37 -40.76 -11.97
N GLN A 548 -24.25 -40.31 -11.08
CA GLN A 548 -24.60 -41.01 -9.84
C GLN A 548 -25.24 -42.37 -10.12
N ASN A 549 -26.14 -42.44 -11.10
CA ASN A 549 -26.82 -43.66 -11.51
C ASN A 549 -25.90 -44.61 -12.31
N LYS A 550 -24.65 -44.21 -12.59
CA LYS A 550 -23.64 -44.97 -13.35
C LYS A 550 -24.13 -45.44 -14.72
N THR A 551 -25.09 -44.74 -15.31
CA THR A 551 -25.77 -45.12 -16.55
C THR A 551 -24.89 -44.93 -17.79
N ASN A 552 -23.94 -43.98 -17.74
CA ASN A 552 -23.02 -43.71 -18.84
C ASN A 552 -21.55 -44.01 -18.44
N PRO A 553 -20.88 -45.00 -19.07
CA PRO A 553 -19.49 -45.35 -18.79
C PRO A 553 -18.49 -44.23 -19.05
N LEU A 554 -18.76 -43.36 -20.03
CA LEU A 554 -17.88 -42.24 -20.40
C LEU A 554 -17.80 -41.18 -19.29
N LEU A 555 -18.86 -41.04 -18.48
CA LEU A 555 -18.88 -40.10 -17.36
C LEU A 555 -18.00 -40.56 -16.19
N ARG A 556 -17.64 -41.86 -16.10
CA ARG A 556 -16.82 -42.39 -14.99
C ARG A 556 -15.35 -41.93 -15.02
N GLN A 557 -14.87 -41.49 -16.18
CA GLN A 557 -13.49 -40.99 -16.34
C GLN A 557 -13.37 -39.49 -16.03
N LYS A 558 -14.50 -38.78 -15.98
CA LYS A 558 -14.57 -37.34 -15.68
C LYS A 558 -14.59 -37.08 -14.17
N ARG A 559 -14.14 -35.90 -13.76
CA ARG A 559 -14.22 -35.44 -12.35
C ARG A 559 -15.41 -34.52 -12.14
N MET A 560 -15.85 -34.37 -10.89
CA MET A 560 -16.84 -33.33 -10.56
C MET A 560 -16.20 -31.95 -10.61
N CYS A 561 -16.83 -31.02 -11.32
CA CYS A 561 -16.48 -29.60 -11.25
C CYS A 561 -16.92 -29.04 -9.89
N GLU A 562 -16.03 -28.30 -9.23
CA GLU A 562 -16.38 -27.54 -8.05
C GLU A 562 -17.35 -26.40 -8.40
N LYS A 563 -18.38 -26.20 -7.57
CA LYS A 563 -19.42 -25.18 -7.83
C LYS A 563 -18.86 -23.76 -8.01
N TRP A 564 -17.82 -23.41 -7.24
CA TRP A 564 -17.19 -22.09 -7.35
C TRP A 564 -16.44 -21.89 -8.66
N LEU A 565 -15.85 -22.96 -9.21
CA LEU A 565 -15.17 -22.92 -10.50
C LEU A 565 -16.20 -22.81 -11.63
N ASP A 566 -17.35 -23.47 -11.47
CA ASP A 566 -18.48 -23.33 -12.38
C ASP A 566 -19.00 -21.89 -12.46
N THR A 567 -19.19 -21.25 -11.29
CA THR A 567 -19.49 -19.82 -11.21
C THR A 567 -18.40 -19.01 -11.91
N LEU A 568 -17.12 -19.30 -11.67
CA LEU A 568 -16.02 -18.55 -12.26
C LEU A 568 -15.98 -18.62 -13.80
N PHE A 569 -16.33 -19.75 -14.40
CA PHE A 569 -16.50 -19.83 -15.86
C PHE A 569 -17.56 -18.85 -16.36
N MET A 570 -18.69 -18.74 -15.66
CA MET A 570 -19.75 -17.79 -16.01
C MET A 570 -19.29 -16.35 -15.84
N GLU A 571 -18.52 -16.05 -14.80
CA GLU A 571 -17.92 -14.73 -14.59
C GLU A 571 -16.95 -14.35 -15.72
N VAL A 572 -16.07 -15.27 -16.13
CA VAL A 572 -15.16 -15.07 -17.29
C VAL A 572 -15.96 -14.82 -18.56
N TYR A 573 -16.98 -15.63 -18.83
CA TYR A 573 -17.83 -15.45 -20.02
C TYR A 573 -18.52 -14.09 -20.04
N GLN A 574 -19.11 -13.68 -18.92
CA GLN A 574 -19.80 -12.39 -18.81
C GLN A 574 -18.82 -11.23 -19.02
N ASP A 575 -17.63 -11.30 -18.43
CA ASP A 575 -16.60 -10.26 -18.58
C ASP A 575 -16.12 -10.16 -20.03
N LEU A 576 -15.85 -11.28 -20.70
CA LEU A 576 -15.51 -11.31 -22.13
C LEU A 576 -16.64 -10.75 -23.01
N LYS A 577 -17.88 -11.14 -22.73
CA LYS A 577 -19.04 -10.66 -23.48
C LYS A 577 -19.24 -9.16 -23.30
N VAL A 578 -19.14 -8.65 -22.08
CA VAL A 578 -19.37 -7.22 -21.77
C VAL A 578 -18.23 -6.37 -22.33
N SER A 579 -16.98 -6.78 -22.14
CA SER A 579 -15.82 -6.03 -22.66
C SER A 579 -15.82 -5.92 -24.19
N LEU A 580 -16.07 -7.03 -24.91
CA LEU A 580 -16.03 -7.04 -26.38
C LEU A 580 -17.23 -6.38 -27.06
N ASN A 581 -18.38 -6.31 -26.39
CA ASN A 581 -19.60 -5.72 -26.95
C ASN A 581 -19.87 -4.29 -26.47
N SER A 582 -18.92 -3.68 -25.74
CA SER A 582 -19.09 -2.32 -25.24
C SER A 582 -19.26 -1.33 -26.40
N PRO A 583 -20.35 -0.53 -26.43
CA PRO A 583 -20.55 0.51 -27.44
C PRO A 583 -19.46 1.57 -27.45
N ALA A 584 -18.81 1.82 -26.30
CA ALA A 584 -17.73 2.80 -26.17
C ALA A 584 -16.55 2.53 -27.15
N LEU A 585 -16.31 1.26 -27.49
CA LEU A 585 -15.28 0.89 -28.48
C LEU A 585 -15.64 1.29 -29.92
N LYS A 586 -16.91 1.61 -30.19
CA LYS A 586 -17.43 1.97 -31.52
C LYS A 586 -17.82 3.44 -31.62
N ASP A 587 -18.43 4.00 -30.56
CA ASP A 587 -18.91 5.38 -30.50
C ASP A 587 -18.15 6.20 -29.46
N SER A 588 -17.69 7.40 -29.83
CA SER A 588 -16.76 8.21 -29.02
C SER A 588 -17.42 9.06 -27.92
N LYS A 589 -18.71 8.85 -27.60
CA LYS A 589 -19.44 9.65 -26.61
C LYS A 589 -19.74 8.82 -25.35
N SER A 590 -18.70 8.53 -24.59
CA SER A 590 -18.78 7.84 -23.29
C SER A 590 -18.25 8.73 -22.17
N SER A 591 -18.79 8.55 -20.95
CA SER A 591 -18.33 9.27 -19.76
C SER A 591 -16.95 8.79 -19.31
N GLY A 592 -16.24 9.57 -18.49
CA GLY A 592 -14.96 9.17 -17.90
C GLY A 592 -15.09 7.86 -17.11
N LEU A 593 -16.12 7.77 -16.25
CA LEU A 593 -16.44 6.53 -15.54
C LEU A 593 -16.65 5.32 -16.48
N GLU A 594 -17.36 5.47 -17.60
CA GLU A 594 -17.59 4.36 -18.52
C GLU A 594 -16.27 3.83 -19.11
N TRP A 595 -15.34 4.72 -19.45
CA TRP A 595 -13.99 4.37 -19.91
C TRP A 595 -13.15 3.69 -18.83
N GLU A 596 -13.21 4.16 -17.59
CA GLU A 596 -12.55 3.52 -16.44
C GLU A 596 -13.05 2.08 -16.27
N LEU A 597 -14.36 1.89 -16.15
CA LEU A 597 -14.97 0.59 -15.89
C LEU A 597 -14.72 -0.42 -17.01
N LEU A 598 -14.74 0.04 -18.27
CA LEU A 598 -14.35 -0.78 -19.41
C LEU A 598 -12.86 -1.11 -19.36
N GLY A 599 -12.00 -0.14 -19.08
CA GLY A 599 -10.56 -0.33 -18.97
C GLY A 599 -10.18 -1.35 -17.89
N LEU A 600 -10.77 -1.27 -16.70
CA LEU A 600 -10.57 -2.23 -15.61
C LEU A 600 -11.02 -3.64 -15.99
N LEU A 601 -12.13 -3.77 -16.73
CA LEU A 601 -12.61 -5.05 -17.23
C LEU A 601 -11.68 -5.63 -18.31
N LEU A 602 -11.13 -4.78 -19.18
CA LEU A 602 -10.16 -5.18 -20.20
C LEU A 602 -8.82 -5.60 -19.57
N VAL A 603 -8.36 -4.93 -18.50
CA VAL A 603 -7.23 -5.38 -17.68
C VAL A 603 -7.50 -6.78 -17.13
N LYS A 604 -8.69 -6.99 -16.58
CA LYS A 604 -9.09 -8.29 -16.01
C LYS A 604 -9.07 -9.40 -17.06
N THR A 605 -9.56 -9.12 -18.26
CA THR A 605 -9.60 -10.04 -19.42
C THR A 605 -8.27 -10.07 -20.21
N ALA A 606 -7.20 -9.46 -19.70
CA ALA A 606 -5.87 -9.44 -20.32
C ALA A 606 -5.82 -8.85 -21.74
N ASN A 607 -6.76 -7.97 -22.11
CA ASN A 607 -6.75 -7.20 -23.35
C ASN A 607 -5.98 -5.89 -23.18
N TRP A 608 -4.65 -6.00 -23.06
CA TRP A 608 -3.77 -4.91 -22.59
C TRP A 608 -3.82 -3.63 -23.44
N ASN A 609 -3.80 -3.75 -24.77
CA ASN A 609 -3.75 -2.57 -25.65
C ASN A 609 -5.02 -1.72 -25.54
N GLU A 610 -6.18 -2.37 -25.57
CA GLU A 610 -7.48 -1.72 -25.45
C GLU A 610 -7.70 -1.20 -24.03
N ALA A 611 -7.26 -1.96 -23.01
CA ALA A 611 -7.30 -1.54 -21.62
C ALA A 611 -6.53 -0.23 -21.42
N VAL A 612 -5.29 -0.15 -21.92
CA VAL A 612 -4.46 1.06 -21.78
C VAL A 612 -5.10 2.24 -22.49
N ALA A 613 -5.64 2.06 -23.69
CA ALA A 613 -6.35 3.12 -24.42
C ALA A 613 -7.58 3.63 -23.65
N CYS A 614 -8.39 2.74 -23.08
CA CYS A 614 -9.57 3.09 -22.29
C CYS A 614 -9.20 3.85 -21.02
N LEU A 615 -8.25 3.33 -20.24
CA LEU A 615 -7.82 3.95 -18.98
C LEU A 615 -7.20 5.33 -19.21
N ARG A 616 -6.40 5.50 -20.26
CA ARG A 616 -5.89 6.82 -20.66
C ARG A 616 -7.01 7.79 -21.02
N THR A 617 -8.00 7.32 -21.76
CA THR A 617 -9.15 8.15 -22.16
C THR A 617 -9.96 8.60 -20.95
N SER A 618 -10.10 7.74 -19.93
CA SER A 618 -10.67 8.12 -18.63
C SER A 618 -9.90 9.29 -18.02
N ILE A 619 -8.57 9.17 -17.88
CA ILE A 619 -7.69 10.21 -17.32
C ILE A 619 -7.79 11.53 -18.09
N MET A 620 -7.95 11.47 -19.42
CA MET A 620 -8.09 12.66 -20.27
C MET A 620 -9.43 13.39 -20.07
N ALA A 621 -10.50 12.66 -19.74
CA ALA A 621 -11.81 13.27 -19.46
C ALA A 621 -11.80 14.03 -18.13
N ARG A 622 -11.21 13.41 -17.10
CA ARG A 622 -10.91 13.99 -15.79
C ARG A 622 -9.79 13.14 -15.20
N PHE A 623 -8.83 13.75 -14.49
CA PHE A 623 -7.77 12.96 -13.88
C PHE A 623 -8.35 11.86 -12.97
N ASP A 624 -8.13 10.62 -13.36
CA ASP A 624 -8.70 9.43 -12.74
C ASP A 624 -7.59 8.69 -12.00
N ILE A 625 -7.67 8.70 -10.67
CA ILE A 625 -6.65 8.09 -9.80
C ILE A 625 -6.64 6.56 -9.92
N ILE A 626 -7.80 5.92 -10.15
CA ILE A 626 -7.88 4.45 -10.29
C ILE A 626 -7.19 4.02 -11.58
N ALA A 627 -7.50 4.70 -12.68
CA ALA A 627 -6.87 4.45 -13.96
C ALA A 627 -5.36 4.74 -13.91
N ALA A 628 -4.95 5.83 -13.26
CA ALA A 628 -3.54 6.18 -13.10
C ALA A 628 -2.77 5.10 -12.32
N ASP A 629 -3.27 4.70 -11.14
CA ASP A 629 -2.64 3.64 -10.34
C ASP A 629 -2.54 2.33 -11.12
N THR A 630 -3.61 1.94 -11.82
CA THR A 630 -3.65 0.71 -12.62
C THR A 630 -2.62 0.74 -13.75
N LEU A 631 -2.48 1.87 -14.45
CA LEU A 631 -1.48 2.01 -15.53
C LEU A 631 -0.05 2.01 -15.00
N LEU A 632 0.20 2.64 -13.86
CA LEU A 632 1.52 2.66 -13.23
C LEU A 632 1.91 1.28 -12.66
N ASP A 633 0.97 0.56 -12.05
CA ASP A 633 1.16 -0.83 -11.61
C ASP A 633 1.47 -1.75 -12.80
N LEU A 634 0.74 -1.61 -13.91
CA LEU A 634 1.02 -2.37 -15.14
C LEU A 634 2.35 -1.98 -15.78
N TYR A 635 2.79 -0.71 -15.67
CA TYR A 635 4.12 -0.32 -16.12
C TYR A 635 5.23 -1.01 -15.32
N LEU A 636 5.04 -1.22 -14.00
CA LEU A 636 6.02 -1.91 -13.15
C LEU A 636 6.00 -3.43 -13.31
N PHE A 637 4.81 -4.04 -13.30
CA PHE A 637 4.63 -5.49 -13.14
C PHE A 637 3.86 -6.16 -14.29
N GLY A 638 3.46 -5.39 -15.30
CA GLY A 638 2.74 -5.87 -16.47
C GLY A 638 3.65 -6.50 -17.53
N PRO A 639 3.15 -6.66 -18.77
CA PRO A 639 3.89 -7.31 -19.85
C PRO A 639 5.11 -6.47 -20.28
N GLU A 640 6.18 -7.12 -20.76
CA GLU A 640 7.42 -6.44 -21.17
C GLU A 640 7.20 -5.35 -22.23
N ASN A 641 6.31 -5.59 -23.19
CA ASN A 641 5.92 -4.62 -24.21
C ASN A 641 4.68 -3.83 -23.76
N PHE A 642 4.83 -3.02 -22.71
CA PHE A 642 3.74 -2.19 -22.21
C PHE A 642 3.47 -1.00 -23.16
N PRO A 643 2.22 -0.77 -23.62
CA PRO A 643 1.91 0.18 -24.70
C PRO A 643 1.80 1.63 -24.20
N LEU A 644 2.78 2.10 -23.42
CA LEU A 644 2.94 3.50 -23.06
C LEU A 644 4.36 3.97 -23.38
N THR A 645 4.45 5.18 -23.94
CA THR A 645 5.72 5.89 -24.08
C THR A 645 6.17 6.45 -22.74
N THR A 646 7.47 6.70 -22.58
CA THR A 646 8.05 7.29 -21.37
C THR A 646 7.40 8.62 -20.98
N ASP A 647 7.04 9.46 -21.95
CA ASP A 647 6.42 10.77 -21.68
C ASP A 647 4.95 10.64 -21.24
N GLU A 648 4.24 9.62 -21.72
CA GLU A 648 2.89 9.28 -21.23
C GLU A 648 2.93 8.74 -19.80
N VAL A 649 3.89 7.87 -19.49
CA VAL A 649 4.14 7.40 -18.11
C VAL A 649 4.45 8.58 -17.20
N LEU A 650 5.31 9.51 -17.64
CA LEU A 650 5.67 10.70 -16.87
C LEU A 650 4.45 11.60 -16.62
N SER A 651 3.60 11.80 -17.62
CA SER A 651 2.36 12.58 -17.47
C SER A 651 1.43 11.98 -16.41
N ILE A 652 1.22 10.66 -16.46
CA ILE A 652 0.37 9.94 -15.50
C ILE A 652 0.97 10.00 -14.10
N LEU A 653 2.29 9.76 -13.98
CA LEU A 653 3.03 9.81 -12.73
C LEU A 653 2.93 11.18 -12.05
N LEU A 654 3.19 12.27 -12.77
CA LEU A 654 3.11 13.63 -12.19
C LEU A 654 1.71 13.95 -11.69
N GLY A 655 0.68 13.57 -12.45
CA GLY A 655 -0.70 13.76 -12.03
C GLY A 655 -1.06 12.90 -10.81
N ASN A 656 -0.58 11.66 -10.76
CA ASN A 656 -0.80 10.72 -9.67
C ASN A 656 -0.13 11.22 -8.37
N CYS A 657 1.12 11.67 -8.47
CA CYS A 657 1.85 12.32 -7.38
C CYS A 657 1.12 13.55 -6.83
N SER A 658 0.56 14.38 -7.72
CA SER A 658 -0.23 15.55 -7.31
C SER A 658 -1.50 15.13 -6.58
N TYR A 659 -2.25 14.16 -7.10
CA TYR A 659 -3.49 13.69 -6.47
C TYR A 659 -3.25 13.12 -5.07
N HIS A 660 -2.22 12.30 -4.89
CA HIS A 660 -1.83 11.78 -3.57
C HIS A 660 -1.38 12.89 -2.62
N SER A 661 -0.60 13.85 -3.12
CA SER A 661 -0.15 14.99 -2.31
C SER A 661 -1.33 15.80 -1.79
N ARG A 662 -2.38 16.03 -2.60
CA ARG A 662 -3.59 16.75 -2.16
C ARG A 662 -4.22 16.15 -0.91
N PHE A 663 -4.15 14.83 -0.79
CA PHE A 663 -4.70 14.08 0.33
C PHE A 663 -3.62 13.53 1.27
N TYR A 664 -2.53 14.31 1.41
CA TYR A 664 -1.50 14.20 2.45
C TYR A 664 -0.63 12.94 2.38
N ASP A 665 -0.58 12.26 1.24
CA ASP A 665 0.36 11.18 1.02
C ASP A 665 1.66 11.73 0.41
N THR A 666 2.69 11.83 1.25
CA THR A 666 4.06 12.23 0.85
C THR A 666 5.00 11.04 0.74
N CYS A 667 4.49 9.83 1.00
CA CYS A 667 5.24 8.58 1.04
C CYS A 667 5.27 7.94 -0.36
N GLN A 668 4.09 7.82 -1.00
CA GLN A 668 3.88 7.48 -2.42
C GLN A 668 4.77 6.34 -2.96
N TRP A 669 4.77 5.17 -2.33
CA TRP A 669 5.69 4.09 -2.67
C TRP A 669 5.58 3.55 -4.09
N LEU A 670 4.36 3.51 -4.66
CA LEU A 670 4.16 3.13 -6.05
C LEU A 670 4.89 4.12 -6.97
N ASN A 671 4.66 5.41 -6.79
CA ASN A 671 5.27 6.47 -7.60
C ASN A 671 6.79 6.49 -7.47
N LEU A 672 7.32 6.22 -6.27
CA LEU A 672 8.76 6.13 -6.06
C LEU A 672 9.37 4.94 -6.83
N GLN A 673 8.72 3.78 -6.85
CA GLN A 673 9.18 2.63 -7.65
C GLN A 673 9.14 2.91 -9.16
N VAL A 674 8.09 3.60 -9.65
CA VAL A 674 8.03 4.05 -11.06
C VAL A 674 9.18 5.00 -11.36
N LEU A 675 9.47 5.96 -10.48
CA LEU A 675 10.60 6.87 -10.63
C LEU A 675 11.94 6.13 -10.64
N TYR A 676 12.14 5.10 -9.79
CA TYR A 676 13.33 4.25 -9.85
C TYR A 676 13.49 3.60 -11.22
N LYS A 677 12.45 2.97 -11.76
CA LYS A 677 12.48 2.34 -13.08
C LYS A 677 12.79 3.35 -14.19
N LEU A 678 12.14 4.52 -14.17
CA LEU A 678 12.43 5.60 -15.14
C LEU A 678 13.87 6.13 -15.00
N ASN A 679 14.39 6.20 -13.78
CA ASN A 679 15.76 6.63 -13.51
C ASN A 679 16.79 5.59 -14.00
N GLU A 680 16.52 4.29 -13.87
CA GLU A 680 17.34 3.22 -14.44
C GLU A 680 17.40 3.30 -15.97
N GLU A 681 16.30 3.69 -16.64
CA GLU A 681 16.23 3.81 -18.10
C GLU A 681 16.86 5.09 -18.66
N LEU A 682 16.65 6.25 -18.00
CA LEU A 682 17.03 7.57 -18.54
C LEU A 682 18.25 8.21 -17.86
N GLY A 683 18.53 7.85 -16.62
CA GLY A 683 19.42 8.56 -15.71
C GLY A 683 18.79 9.82 -15.08
N THR A 684 19.29 10.19 -13.89
CA THR A 684 18.69 11.20 -13.01
C THR A 684 18.59 12.59 -13.66
N GLU A 685 19.68 13.09 -14.25
CA GLU A 685 19.69 14.43 -14.85
C GLU A 685 18.78 14.54 -16.09
N THR A 686 18.75 13.50 -16.91
CA THR A 686 17.85 13.45 -18.08
C THR A 686 16.39 13.47 -17.65
N LEU A 687 16.05 12.64 -16.64
CA LEU A 687 14.70 12.57 -16.08
C LEU A 687 14.29 13.92 -15.47
N ARG A 688 15.17 14.54 -14.67
CA ARG A 688 14.93 15.87 -14.07
C ARG A 688 14.67 16.93 -15.14
N ASN A 689 15.50 16.99 -16.19
CA ASN A 689 15.31 17.94 -17.29
C ASN A 689 13.99 17.72 -18.05
N ARG A 690 13.59 16.46 -18.27
CA ARG A 690 12.28 16.15 -18.89
C ARG A 690 11.11 16.59 -18.03
N ILE A 691 11.20 16.39 -16.71
CA ILE A 691 10.18 16.86 -15.76
C ILE A 691 10.06 18.37 -15.80
N TYR A 692 11.19 19.10 -15.78
CA TYR A 692 11.19 20.57 -15.81
C TYR A 692 10.60 21.13 -17.11
N ALA A 693 10.76 20.41 -18.23
CA ALA A 693 10.19 20.78 -19.51
C ALA A 693 8.72 20.34 -19.68
N HIS A 694 8.15 19.58 -18.73
CA HIS A 694 6.82 18.99 -18.86
C HIS A 694 5.70 20.04 -18.69
N PRO A 695 4.59 19.97 -19.44
CA PRO A 695 3.49 20.94 -19.32
C PRO A 695 2.85 21.02 -17.93
N LEU A 696 2.92 19.93 -17.15
CA LEU A 696 2.41 19.85 -15.77
C LEU A 696 3.43 20.32 -14.72
N ALA A 697 4.61 20.82 -15.12
CA ALA A 697 5.68 21.21 -14.21
C ALA A 697 5.38 22.52 -13.48
N GLU A 698 4.55 22.42 -12.44
CA GLU A 698 4.34 23.50 -11.48
C GLU A 698 5.37 23.43 -10.33
N ARG A 699 5.63 24.57 -9.67
CA ARG A 699 6.61 24.65 -8.56
C ARG A 699 6.37 23.59 -7.48
N GLY A 700 5.11 23.34 -7.14
CA GLY A 700 4.71 22.39 -6.10
C GLY A 700 5.14 20.96 -6.44
N ILE A 701 4.74 20.46 -7.61
CA ILE A 701 5.07 19.11 -8.07
C ILE A 701 6.57 18.94 -8.33
N VAL A 702 7.24 19.95 -8.90
CA VAL A 702 8.69 19.91 -9.13
C VAL A 702 9.45 19.72 -7.83
N THR A 703 9.07 20.46 -6.77
CA THR A 703 9.73 20.34 -5.45
C THR A 703 9.56 18.93 -4.85
N LEU A 704 8.38 18.31 -5.02
CA LEU A 704 8.13 16.94 -4.57
C LEU A 704 9.03 15.94 -5.30
N ILE A 705 9.08 16.04 -6.63
CA ILE A 705 9.82 15.09 -7.46
C ILE A 705 11.33 15.27 -7.29
N ASP A 706 11.83 16.49 -7.17
CA ASP A 706 13.26 16.72 -6.88
C ASP A 706 13.69 16.03 -5.57
N LYS A 707 12.87 16.14 -4.52
CA LYS A 707 13.13 15.43 -3.26
C LYS A 707 13.16 13.91 -3.47
N ALA A 708 12.24 13.37 -4.26
CA ALA A 708 12.21 11.94 -4.57
C ALA A 708 13.43 11.49 -5.42
N LEU A 709 13.85 12.30 -6.39
CA LEU A 709 15.05 12.04 -7.20
C LEU A 709 16.33 12.10 -6.36
N ASP A 710 16.42 13.03 -5.41
CA ASP A 710 17.53 13.11 -4.47
C ASP A 710 17.60 11.86 -3.58
N TRP A 711 16.45 11.31 -3.16
CA TRP A 711 16.40 10.01 -2.48
C TRP A 711 16.89 8.88 -3.39
N ILE A 712 16.37 8.81 -4.62
CA ILE A 712 16.78 7.79 -5.60
C ILE A 712 18.30 7.83 -5.81
N GLN A 713 18.90 9.02 -5.96
CA GLN A 713 20.34 9.16 -6.16
C GLN A 713 21.17 8.63 -4.98
N GLN A 714 20.63 8.66 -3.75
CA GLN A 714 21.30 8.10 -2.57
C GLN A 714 21.22 6.56 -2.52
N PHE A 715 20.13 5.99 -3.02
CA PHE A 715 19.74 4.60 -2.80
C PHE A 715 19.70 3.71 -4.06
N ALA A 716 19.90 4.26 -5.25
CA ALA A 716 20.07 3.55 -6.51
C ALA A 716 21.44 2.86 -6.62
#